data_AF-A0A257TQ47-F1
#
_entry.id   AF-A0A257TQ47-F1
#
_cell.length_a   1.000
_cell.length_b   1.000
_cell.length_c   1.000
_cell.angle_alpha   90.00
_cell.angle_beta   90.00
_cell.angle_gamma   90.00
#
_symmetry.space_group_name_H-M   'P 1'
#
loop_
_entity.id
_entity.type
_entity.pdbx_description
1 polymer ?
#
loop_
_entity_poly.entity_id
_entity_poly.type
_entity_poly.pdbx_seq_one_letter_code
_entity_poly.pdbx_strand_id
1 'polypeptide(L)'
;ALASFDQPIILHRDPRGAEPVAGCIWPETVTIAPIPTVARRFDISAQPTAAERAAMAALASSSSSGPTCGPIDCTTDCHCVCPCPCEDGGTMTPTPSPLTSVPNSPMHIPTYSDRPVRYGNGEITLANTDLTASGFGQEFGHTRIFSNRLGGDTDYGNGYNWLIRDLPHLVEQGASTIMVVRGTRSTDWFDMINGVYVGRYGTKNTLTHDATAGVFNFAAPNGQVTVFNDFGVGSANPGLLKSQSIAGGQAIVVASYAPGTALGIGEVQRSYTSGGVTTIESFLYSFTGADLAGVSFRRQVGGGAWQNVRQALYTYYGSGDRNGLPGDLQSATVQTWNASAWQTIDNHYYRYWTTSGGGALPHCLKYVVNSAAYDRMVAAGLNPLTATDAQVAGFADLYLEYDAERHVTLETTEGGLYTHRFAFTTNSNPAYVNDFNNWKTKTVERRPDGSVVTAYSNFVQGVILKQLASGSEKWIEAVHFNDRADVDQYAYPSAVASFDDTQNNLGIVYNATSGFIRKYTYYGSTAPGYTQSESVQQGTGGTPIVLKQYQYTQVSAGGVTIYPTTAVTAYRDDAGAQPVTTNLAYTFFSGTTAVAQRTTTWPVVPAAQNGSGIADTRSQQFDPWGNQLSLNDERGVVTQFTTDVVTGGLLQRIDDATGMALETDFTVDNLGRKTEELSPEHTIDLAGVATVVRTATWWVYQDAINEVWTAQGYATGTAPSYAYALVNPVSITISDSDGNLTDQIQAIRASTSGPLLPSDSYPQSSWSRWTHNVWNDSDELTATQVYFLIPASGSGTKGVNYNETDFGFDAMGRKNRVVNGGGTITRAVHDPRNLALSIWVGTNDDGATDNDPSGGGAPGNNMVAVTMNQYDGGASGGNGNFTLRTKPVDSNSANDRKTAFAYDWRNRQVQVT
;
A
#
# COMPACT_ATOMS: atom_id res chain seq x y z
N ALA A 1 -4.48 -40.62 22.67
CA ALA A 1 -3.31 -40.83 23.55
C ALA A 1 -2.22 -41.48 22.70
N LEU A 2 -1.19 -40.73 22.33
CA LEU A 2 -0.12 -41.19 21.43
C LEU A 2 1.09 -41.59 22.28
N ALA A 3 1.38 -42.88 22.35
CA ALA A 3 2.64 -43.43 22.88
C ALA A 3 3.40 -44.05 21.70
N SER A 4 4.69 -43.72 21.58
CA SER A 4 5.63 -44.28 20.60
C SER A 4 5.99 -45.73 20.94
N PHE A 5 6.17 -46.60 19.94
CA PHE A 5 6.63 -47.99 20.13
C PHE A 5 7.87 -48.27 19.26
N ASP A 6 8.91 -48.84 19.89
CA ASP A 6 10.24 -49.08 19.31
C ASP A 6 10.44 -50.52 18.76
N GLN A 7 9.37 -51.29 18.53
CA GLN A 7 9.44 -52.65 17.98
C GLN A 7 8.39 -52.87 16.89
N PRO A 8 8.67 -53.69 15.85
CA PRO A 8 7.68 -54.00 14.81
C PRO A 8 6.45 -54.67 15.40
N ILE A 9 5.28 -54.17 15.04
CA ILE A 9 3.98 -54.70 15.50
C ILE A 9 3.48 -55.68 14.42
N ILE A 10 3.23 -56.92 14.83
CA ILE A 10 2.61 -57.95 13.99
C ILE A 10 1.11 -57.91 14.26
N LEU A 11 0.31 -57.57 13.26
CA LEU A 11 -1.15 -57.58 13.35
C LEU A 11 -1.67 -58.88 12.74
N HIS A 12 -2.46 -59.61 13.53
CA HIS A 12 -3.18 -60.81 13.08
C HIS A 12 -4.61 -60.43 12.70
N ARG A 13 -5.13 -61.04 11.64
CA ARG A 13 -6.53 -60.90 11.26
C ARG A 13 -7.44 -61.49 12.36
N ASP A 14 -8.46 -60.74 12.78
CA ASP A 14 -9.46 -61.21 13.74
C ASP A 14 -10.38 -62.27 13.10
N PRO A 15 -10.48 -63.49 13.65
CA PRO A 15 -11.33 -64.55 13.10
C PRO A 15 -12.85 -64.32 13.26
N ARG A 16 -13.31 -63.22 13.89
CA ARG A 16 -14.74 -62.96 14.16
C ARG A 16 -15.41 -61.88 13.30
N GLY A 17 -14.81 -61.50 12.17
CA GLY A 17 -15.38 -60.54 11.21
C GLY A 17 -15.82 -61.20 9.90
N ALA A 18 -17.10 -61.00 9.57
CA ALA A 18 -17.88 -61.29 8.36
C ALA A 18 -17.19 -61.89 7.10
N GLU A 19 -17.93 -62.78 6.42
CA GLU A 19 -17.54 -63.49 5.21
C GLU A 19 -16.99 -62.60 4.07
N PRO A 20 -16.06 -63.11 3.24
CA PRO A 20 -15.39 -62.32 2.22
C PRO A 20 -16.26 -62.11 0.98
N VAL A 21 -16.31 -60.87 0.51
CA VAL A 21 -16.66 -60.56 -0.89
C VAL A 21 -15.57 -61.18 -1.78
N ALA A 22 -15.96 -62.02 -2.74
CA ALA A 22 -15.05 -62.72 -3.63
C ALA A 22 -14.17 -61.75 -4.42
N GLY A 23 -12.84 -61.83 -4.25
CA GLY A 23 -11.86 -61.11 -5.06
C GLY A 23 -10.65 -60.52 -4.33
N CYS A 24 -10.69 -60.35 -3.01
CA CYS A 24 -9.58 -59.76 -2.24
C CYS A 24 -8.90 -60.79 -1.34
N ILE A 25 -7.70 -61.25 -1.73
CA ILE A 25 -6.82 -62.05 -0.87
C ILE A 25 -6.00 -61.09 -0.02
N TRP A 26 -6.29 -61.01 1.28
CA TRP A 26 -5.45 -60.32 2.26
C TRP A 26 -4.56 -61.34 3.00
N PRO A 27 -3.27 -61.05 3.24
CA PRO A 27 -2.38 -61.96 3.97
C PRO A 27 -2.81 -62.09 5.45
N GLU A 28 -2.61 -63.28 6.04
CA GLU A 28 -3.03 -63.61 7.43
C GLU A 28 -2.29 -62.80 8.51
N THR A 29 -1.15 -62.22 8.16
CA THR A 29 -0.35 -61.34 9.02
C THR A 29 0.17 -60.16 8.22
N VAL A 30 0.06 -58.97 8.80
CA VAL A 30 0.69 -57.74 8.28
C VAL A 30 1.73 -57.28 9.29
N THR A 31 2.99 -57.20 8.84
CA THR A 31 4.09 -56.68 9.64
C THR A 31 4.25 -55.20 9.34
N ILE A 32 4.04 -54.35 10.35
CA ILE A 32 4.28 -52.90 10.23
C ILE A 32 5.71 -52.63 10.70
N ALA A 33 6.57 -52.19 9.78
CA ALA A 33 7.95 -51.83 10.10
C ALA A 33 8.00 -50.49 10.87
N PRO A 34 8.94 -50.34 11.83
CA PRO A 34 9.12 -49.07 12.53
C PRO A 34 9.56 -47.95 11.58
N ILE A 35 8.96 -46.78 11.71
CA ILE A 35 9.35 -45.56 11.00
C ILE A 35 10.54 -44.96 11.75
N PRO A 36 11.74 -44.82 11.15
CA PRO A 36 12.86 -44.19 11.83
C PRO A 36 12.57 -42.70 12.03
N THR A 37 12.63 -42.25 13.28
CA THR A 37 12.66 -40.84 13.66
C THR A 37 13.96 -40.22 13.13
N VAL A 38 13.91 -39.62 11.95
CA VAL A 38 14.96 -38.72 11.50
C VAL A 38 14.66 -37.35 12.10
N ALA A 39 15.06 -37.17 13.36
CA ALA A 39 15.28 -35.84 13.91
C ALA A 39 16.52 -35.25 13.22
N ARG A 40 16.36 -34.65 12.04
CA ARG A 40 17.36 -33.70 11.54
C ARG A 40 17.20 -32.42 12.34
N ARG A 41 18.02 -32.29 13.39
CA ARG A 41 18.45 -30.97 13.85
C ARG A 41 19.12 -30.30 12.65
N PHE A 42 18.50 -29.27 12.10
CA PHE A 42 19.23 -28.30 11.28
C PHE A 42 20.16 -27.54 12.22
N ASP A 43 21.44 -27.90 12.22
CA ASP A 43 22.48 -27.10 12.84
C ASP A 43 22.70 -25.87 11.94
N ILE A 44 21.94 -24.79 12.18
CA ILE A 44 22.28 -23.46 11.66
C ILE A 44 23.27 -22.85 12.64
N SER A 45 24.50 -23.37 12.63
CA SER A 45 25.59 -22.93 13.54
C SER A 45 26.60 -22.00 12.85
N ALA A 46 26.23 -21.33 11.76
CA ALA A 46 27.08 -20.29 11.17
C ALA A 46 26.61 -18.92 11.66
N GLN A 47 27.49 -18.25 12.41
CA GLN A 47 27.36 -16.81 12.66
C GLN A 47 27.23 -16.08 11.32
N PRO A 48 26.32 -15.10 11.20
CA PRO A 48 26.19 -14.33 9.97
C PRO A 48 27.49 -13.58 9.69
N THR A 49 27.96 -13.68 8.45
CA THR A 49 29.01 -12.85 7.85
C THR A 49 28.62 -11.37 7.89
N ALA A 50 29.59 -10.47 7.71
CA ALA A 50 29.29 -9.04 7.62
C ALA A 50 28.31 -8.73 6.47
N ALA A 51 28.33 -9.53 5.39
CA ALA A 51 27.38 -9.48 4.28
C ALA A 51 25.96 -9.95 4.67
N GLU A 52 25.83 -10.88 5.61
CA GLU A 52 24.51 -11.28 6.14
C GLU A 52 23.98 -10.24 7.15
N ARG A 53 24.82 -9.57 7.95
CA ARG A 53 24.39 -8.44 8.80
C ARG A 53 23.96 -7.21 7.99
N ALA A 54 24.61 -7.02 6.86
CA ALA A 54 24.30 -6.06 5.82
C ALA A 54 22.98 -6.32 5.10
N ALA A 55 22.72 -7.58 4.73
CA ALA A 55 21.56 -7.97 3.94
C ALA A 55 20.33 -8.32 4.79
N MET A 56 20.52 -8.65 6.08
CA MET A 56 19.46 -8.79 7.08
C MET A 56 18.80 -7.46 7.45
N ALA A 57 19.14 -6.38 6.77
CA ALA A 57 18.40 -5.15 6.83
C ALA A 57 17.37 -4.99 5.69
N ALA A 58 16.97 -6.05 4.99
CA ALA A 58 16.09 -5.93 3.82
C ALA A 58 14.83 -6.84 3.74
N LEU A 59 14.26 -7.35 4.86
CA LEU A 59 13.25 -8.43 4.82
C LEU A 59 12.08 -8.24 5.78
N ALA A 60 10.83 -8.32 5.30
CA ALA A 60 9.50 -8.38 5.93
C ALA A 60 8.51 -7.22 5.63
N SER A 61 7.98 -7.21 4.41
CA SER A 61 6.55 -6.90 4.17
C SER A 61 6.11 -7.56 2.87
N SER A 62 5.41 -8.69 2.96
CA SER A 62 4.48 -9.10 1.90
C SER A 62 3.06 -8.84 2.41
N SER A 63 2.32 -8.04 1.64
CA SER A 63 0.93 -7.60 1.85
C SER A 63 0.65 -6.67 3.04
N SER A 64 0.66 -5.36 2.78
CA SER A 64 -0.09 -4.36 3.54
C SER A 64 -1.35 -3.99 2.76
N SER A 65 -2.53 -4.36 3.25
CA SER A 65 -3.80 -3.74 2.86
C SER A 65 -4.42 -3.16 4.13
N GLY A 66 -4.76 -1.87 4.09
CA GLY A 66 -5.26 -1.09 5.22
C GLY A 66 -6.53 -1.63 5.89
N PRO A 67 -6.94 -1.04 7.02
CA PRO A 67 -8.05 -1.53 7.82
C PRO A 67 -9.36 -1.52 7.02
N THR A 68 -10.06 -2.64 7.07
CA THR A 68 -11.36 -2.86 6.46
C THR A 68 -12.40 -1.87 7.01
N CYS A 69 -12.98 -1.03 6.15
CA CYS A 69 -14.29 -0.43 6.42
C CYS A 69 -15.38 -1.50 6.18
N GLY A 70 -16.33 -1.63 7.11
CA GLY A 70 -17.40 -2.62 7.06
C GLY A 70 -18.41 -2.39 5.91
N PRO A 71 -19.36 -3.33 5.72
CA PRO A 71 -20.25 -3.34 4.55
C PRO A 71 -21.16 -2.10 4.51
N ILE A 72 -21.15 -1.42 3.38
CA ILE A 72 -22.06 -0.30 3.06
C ILE A 72 -23.46 -0.87 2.85
N ASP A 73 -24.38 -0.51 3.75
CA ASP A 73 -25.81 -0.67 3.54
C ASP A 73 -26.30 0.50 2.68
N CYS A 74 -26.68 0.21 1.43
CA CYS A 74 -27.04 1.18 0.42
C CYS A 74 -28.49 1.67 0.55
N THR A 75 -28.89 2.23 1.70
CA THR A 75 -30.17 2.97 1.79
C THR A 75 -30.13 4.00 2.92
N THR A 76 -29.65 5.22 2.68
CA THR A 76 -30.25 6.49 3.15
C THR A 76 -29.35 7.70 2.82
N ASP A 77 -29.97 8.73 2.23
CA ASP A 77 -29.40 10.05 2.00
C ASP A 77 -28.91 10.71 3.30
N CYS A 78 -27.60 10.97 3.41
CA CYS A 78 -27.02 12.03 4.23
C CYS A 78 -25.62 12.37 3.72
N HIS A 79 -25.46 13.59 3.20
CA HIS A 79 -24.20 14.21 2.87
C HIS A 79 -23.33 14.37 4.13
N CYS A 80 -22.33 13.52 4.32
CA CYS A 80 -21.23 13.74 5.25
C CYS A 80 -19.90 13.69 4.48
N VAL A 81 -19.30 14.86 4.29
CA VAL A 81 -17.92 15.05 3.83
C VAL A 81 -17.00 14.67 5.00
N CYS A 82 -16.43 13.47 4.97
CA CYS A 82 -15.33 13.08 5.85
C CYS A 82 -14.00 13.45 5.15
N PRO A 83 -13.17 14.34 5.73
CA PRO A 83 -11.80 14.57 5.27
C PRO A 83 -10.91 13.54 5.96
N CYS A 84 -10.57 12.47 5.26
CA CYS A 84 -9.44 11.62 5.64
C CYS A 84 -8.28 11.97 4.70
N PRO A 85 -7.13 12.44 5.20
CA PRO A 85 -5.94 12.57 4.38
C PRO A 85 -5.55 11.16 3.94
N CYS A 86 -5.46 10.96 2.64
CA CYS A 86 -4.81 9.80 2.08
C CYS A 86 -3.33 9.94 2.44
N GLU A 87 -2.85 9.21 3.44
CA GLU A 87 -1.41 9.00 3.58
C GLU A 87 -0.91 8.39 2.27
N ASP A 88 0.09 9.04 1.68
CA ASP A 88 0.94 8.50 0.63
C ASP A 88 1.69 7.27 1.18
N GLY A 89 0.95 6.18 1.32
CA GLY A 89 1.49 4.84 1.35
C GLY A 89 2.12 4.63 -0.01
N GLY A 90 3.44 4.82 -0.09
CA GLY A 90 4.25 4.63 -1.28
C GLY A 90 3.66 3.51 -2.11
N THR A 91 3.19 3.88 -3.31
CA THR A 91 2.42 3.01 -4.18
C THR A 91 3.16 1.68 -4.31
N MET A 92 2.72 0.68 -3.54
CA MET A 92 2.79 -0.68 -4.03
C MET A 92 1.93 -0.60 -5.27
N THR A 93 2.57 -0.43 -6.42
CA THR A 93 1.90 -0.69 -7.69
C THR A 93 1.30 -2.07 -7.50
N PRO A 94 -0.03 -2.20 -7.48
CA PRO A 94 -0.60 -3.53 -7.51
C PRO A 94 -0.18 -4.03 -8.88
N THR A 95 0.92 -4.80 -8.94
CA THR A 95 1.07 -5.83 -9.96
C THR A 95 -0.31 -6.48 -9.99
N PRO A 96 -1.09 -6.31 -11.08
CA PRO A 96 -2.54 -6.48 -11.02
C PRO A 96 -2.81 -7.77 -10.28
N SER A 97 -3.43 -7.65 -9.10
CA SER A 97 -3.65 -8.81 -8.23
C SER A 97 -4.27 -9.87 -9.11
N PRO A 98 -3.70 -11.08 -9.18
CA PRO A 98 -4.19 -12.03 -10.14
C PRO A 98 -5.65 -12.30 -9.75
N LEU A 99 -6.55 -12.22 -10.73
CA LEU A 99 -7.98 -12.49 -10.61
C LEU A 99 -8.29 -13.89 -10.05
N THR A 100 -7.23 -14.69 -9.89
CA THR A 100 -7.14 -16.03 -9.35
C THR A 100 -6.98 -16.05 -7.82
N SER A 101 -6.81 -14.92 -7.13
CA SER A 101 -6.71 -14.88 -5.67
C SER A 101 -7.76 -13.99 -5.04
N VAL A 102 -8.39 -14.47 -3.97
CA VAL A 102 -9.26 -13.64 -3.11
C VAL A 102 -8.36 -13.04 -2.02
N PRO A 103 -8.52 -11.76 -1.64
CA PRO A 103 -7.78 -11.18 -0.53
C PRO A 103 -7.88 -12.05 0.72
N ASN A 104 -6.73 -12.57 1.14
CA ASN A 104 -6.54 -13.41 2.30
C ASN A 104 -5.12 -13.16 2.78
N SER A 105 -4.99 -12.17 3.66
CA SER A 105 -3.75 -11.90 4.37
C SER A 105 -3.98 -12.21 5.83
N PRO A 106 -3.15 -13.09 6.42
CA PRO A 106 -3.07 -13.23 7.87
C PRO A 106 -2.86 -11.87 8.55
N MET A 107 -3.36 -11.72 9.77
CA MET A 107 -3.03 -10.55 10.57
C MET A 107 -1.56 -10.58 10.99
N HIS A 108 -0.87 -9.47 10.80
CA HIS A 108 0.49 -9.24 11.26
C HIS A 108 0.54 -8.01 12.16
N ILE A 109 1.53 -7.97 13.05
CA ILE A 109 1.87 -6.73 13.75
C ILE A 109 2.64 -5.83 12.77
N PRO A 110 2.30 -4.53 12.67
CA PRO A 110 3.07 -3.59 11.85
C PRO A 110 4.57 -3.64 12.18
N THR A 111 5.40 -3.79 11.14
CA THR A 111 6.86 -3.88 11.26
C THR A 111 7.56 -2.52 11.25
N TYR A 112 6.79 -1.44 11.14
CA TYR A 112 7.24 -0.06 11.03
C TYR A 112 6.55 0.79 12.11
N SER A 113 7.21 1.88 12.51
CA SER A 113 6.55 2.96 13.25
C SER A 113 5.56 3.73 12.37
N ASP A 114 4.79 4.62 13.01
CA ASP A 114 3.78 5.46 12.33
C ASP A 114 4.44 6.49 11.38
N ARG A 115 5.75 6.68 11.53
CA ARG A 115 6.66 7.40 10.62
C ARG A 115 7.77 6.43 10.20
N PRO A 116 8.39 6.56 9.01
CA PRO A 116 8.84 5.42 8.21
C PRO A 116 10.03 4.59 8.73
N VAL A 117 10.35 4.54 10.02
CA VAL A 117 11.41 3.69 10.57
C VAL A 117 10.92 2.26 10.82
N ARG A 118 11.72 1.30 10.39
CA ARG A 118 11.46 -0.12 10.54
C ARG A 118 11.95 -0.64 11.89
N TYR A 119 11.09 -1.34 12.63
CA TYR A 119 11.44 -1.83 13.97
C TYR A 119 12.51 -2.91 13.97
N GLY A 120 12.58 -3.79 12.98
CA GLY A 120 13.49 -4.94 13.06
C GLY A 120 14.96 -4.63 12.80
N ASN A 121 15.26 -3.50 12.16
CA ASN A 121 16.60 -3.18 11.67
C ASN A 121 16.89 -1.67 11.56
N GLY A 122 15.99 -0.77 11.99
CA GLY A 122 16.18 0.68 11.93
C GLY A 122 16.36 1.27 10.54
N GLU A 123 15.90 0.59 9.49
CA GLU A 123 15.91 1.11 8.13
C GLU A 123 14.77 2.13 7.91
N ILE A 124 15.04 3.17 7.14
CA ILE A 124 13.98 4.10 6.70
C ILE A 124 13.18 3.56 5.51
N THR A 125 11.90 3.90 5.53
CA THR A 125 10.91 3.52 4.52
C THR A 125 10.73 4.62 3.46
N LEU A 126 11.80 5.01 2.76
CA LEU A 126 11.75 6.08 1.73
C LEU A 126 11.72 5.53 0.30
N ALA A 127 10.83 6.07 -0.54
CA ALA A 127 10.78 5.82 -1.98
C ALA A 127 10.13 7.00 -2.71
N ASN A 128 10.59 7.30 -3.93
CA ASN A 128 10.00 8.32 -4.82
C ASN A 128 9.87 7.73 -6.23
N THR A 129 8.67 7.84 -6.83
CA THR A 129 8.42 7.42 -8.22
C THR A 129 8.53 8.62 -9.14
N ASP A 130 9.61 8.69 -9.92
CA ASP A 130 9.88 9.85 -10.79
C ASP A 130 9.14 9.71 -12.13
N LEU A 131 8.96 8.47 -12.63
CA LEU A 131 8.23 8.17 -13.86
C LEU A 131 7.36 6.94 -13.70
N THR A 132 6.18 6.95 -14.29
CA THR A 132 5.31 5.77 -14.43
C THR A 132 4.66 5.75 -15.81
N ALA A 133 4.43 4.53 -16.31
CA ALA A 133 3.67 4.29 -17.52
C ALA A 133 2.69 3.12 -17.29
N SER A 134 1.41 3.46 -17.29
CA SER A 134 0.29 2.52 -17.32
C SER A 134 0.12 1.88 -18.70
N GLY A 135 -0.55 0.74 -18.78
CA GLY A 135 -0.80 0.01 -20.03
C GLY A 135 -0.04 -1.31 -20.17
N PHE A 136 -0.16 -1.94 -21.33
CA PHE A 136 0.42 -3.23 -21.72
C PHE A 136 0.11 -4.38 -20.73
N GLY A 137 -0.95 -4.25 -19.93
CA GLY A 137 -1.26 -5.18 -18.85
C GLY A 137 -0.26 -5.19 -17.68
N GLN A 138 0.75 -4.32 -17.72
CA GLN A 138 1.79 -4.25 -16.70
C GLN A 138 2.35 -2.84 -16.58
N GLU A 139 2.21 -2.23 -15.40
CA GLU A 139 2.89 -0.97 -15.11
C GLU A 139 4.41 -1.14 -15.15
N PHE A 140 5.10 -0.11 -15.64
CA PHE A 140 6.54 0.03 -15.57
C PHE A 140 6.88 1.49 -15.25
N GLY A 141 7.90 1.71 -14.43
CA GLY A 141 8.28 3.05 -14.01
C GLY A 141 9.77 3.20 -13.72
N HIS A 142 10.08 4.29 -13.02
CA HIS A 142 11.39 4.55 -12.45
C HIS A 142 11.19 5.06 -11.02
N THR A 143 11.33 4.15 -10.05
CA THR A 143 11.14 4.41 -8.63
C THR A 143 12.44 4.25 -7.88
N ARG A 144 12.93 5.34 -7.29
CA ARG A 144 14.11 5.37 -6.42
C ARG A 144 13.72 4.94 -5.01
N ILE A 145 14.52 4.07 -4.40
CA ILE A 145 14.37 3.61 -3.01
C ILE A 145 15.69 3.86 -2.29
N PHE A 146 15.64 4.53 -1.14
CA PHE A 146 16.82 4.75 -0.31
C PHE A 146 16.92 3.70 0.79
N SER A 147 18.15 3.30 1.15
CA SER A 147 18.40 2.48 2.34
C SER A 147 19.66 2.87 3.08
N ASN A 148 19.49 3.31 4.32
CA ASN A 148 20.58 3.51 5.26
C ASN A 148 21.22 2.20 5.74
N ARG A 149 20.68 1.04 5.38
CA ARG A 149 21.09 -0.26 5.92
C ARG A 149 21.67 -1.23 4.91
N LEU A 150 22.12 -0.74 3.75
CA LEU A 150 22.97 -1.54 2.87
C LEU A 150 24.26 -1.98 3.59
N GLY A 151 24.92 -3.01 3.05
CA GLY A 151 26.12 -3.57 3.68
C GLY A 151 27.35 -2.70 3.73
N GLY A 152 27.30 -1.62 2.98
CA GLY A 152 28.24 -0.53 2.92
C GLY A 152 27.67 0.50 1.98
N ASP A 153 28.29 1.67 1.96
CA ASP A 153 27.92 2.72 1.01
C ASP A 153 28.18 2.20 -0.40
N THR A 154 27.10 2.00 -1.14
CA THR A 154 27.13 1.41 -2.48
C THR A 154 26.37 2.33 -3.42
N ASP A 155 27.01 2.66 -4.54
CA ASP A 155 26.39 3.43 -5.61
C ASP A 155 25.98 2.48 -6.74
N TYR A 156 24.68 2.41 -7.01
CA TYR A 156 24.09 1.65 -8.11
C TYR A 156 23.93 2.50 -9.39
N GLY A 157 24.57 3.66 -9.45
CA GLY A 157 24.56 4.60 -10.57
C GLY A 157 23.49 5.67 -10.48
N ASN A 158 22.70 5.70 -9.41
CA ASN A 158 21.72 6.75 -9.11
C ASN A 158 21.93 7.37 -7.72
N GLY A 159 23.18 7.32 -7.26
CA GLY A 159 23.66 7.89 -6.02
C GLY A 159 23.82 6.84 -4.92
N TYR A 160 24.71 7.14 -3.97
CA TYR A 160 24.97 6.24 -2.86
C TYR A 160 23.70 5.87 -2.10
N ASN A 161 23.55 4.57 -1.84
CA ASN A 161 22.46 3.98 -1.07
C ASN A 161 21.05 4.12 -1.69
N TRP A 162 20.98 4.54 -2.96
CA TRP A 162 19.75 4.52 -3.74
C TRP A 162 19.70 3.29 -4.67
N LEU A 163 18.51 2.70 -4.80
CA LEU A 163 18.21 1.58 -5.69
C LEU A 163 17.05 1.95 -6.60
N ILE A 164 16.93 1.28 -7.74
CA ILE A 164 15.78 1.41 -8.65
C ILE A 164 14.89 0.17 -8.54
N ARG A 165 13.66 0.33 -8.05
CA ARG A 165 12.67 -0.76 -7.87
C ARG A 165 12.35 -1.47 -9.20
N ASP A 166 12.14 -0.67 -10.23
CA ASP A 166 11.67 -1.12 -11.54
C ASP A 166 12.79 -1.78 -12.38
N LEU A 167 14.04 -1.73 -11.91
CA LEU A 167 15.19 -2.42 -12.50
C LEU A 167 15.76 -3.44 -11.49
N PRO A 168 15.03 -4.53 -11.21
CA PRO A 168 15.52 -5.55 -10.30
C PRO A 168 16.80 -6.21 -10.84
N HIS A 169 17.59 -6.77 -9.95
CA HIS A 169 18.81 -7.49 -10.30
C HIS A 169 19.06 -8.67 -9.36
N LEU A 170 19.94 -9.57 -9.78
CA LEU A 170 20.41 -10.68 -8.96
C LEU A 170 21.73 -10.33 -8.29
N VAL A 171 21.90 -10.84 -7.07
CA VAL A 171 23.20 -10.90 -6.39
C VAL A 171 23.48 -12.36 -6.05
N GLU A 172 24.65 -12.85 -6.43
CA GLU A 172 25.13 -14.18 -6.05
C GLU A 172 25.94 -14.09 -4.75
N GLN A 173 25.56 -14.89 -3.74
CA GLN A 173 26.28 -15.00 -2.49
C GLN A 173 26.87 -16.41 -2.35
N GLY A 174 28.16 -16.54 -2.68
CA GLY A 174 28.81 -17.84 -2.76
C GLY A 174 28.22 -18.72 -3.87
N ALA A 175 28.53 -20.01 -3.89
CA ALA A 175 28.17 -20.89 -5.01
C ALA A 175 26.72 -21.40 -4.99
N SER A 176 25.93 -21.09 -3.96
CA SER A 176 24.64 -21.76 -3.71
C SER A 176 23.46 -20.83 -3.42
N THR A 177 23.68 -19.53 -3.20
CA THR A 177 22.59 -18.63 -2.78
C THR A 177 22.43 -17.49 -3.79
N ILE A 178 21.21 -17.29 -4.27
CA ILE A 178 20.84 -16.18 -5.16
C ILE A 178 19.84 -15.28 -4.44
N MET A 179 20.11 -13.98 -4.49
CA MET A 179 19.21 -12.93 -4.05
C MET A 179 18.56 -12.29 -5.27
N VAL A 180 17.25 -12.12 -5.24
CA VAL A 180 16.51 -11.32 -6.23
C VAL A 180 16.21 -9.97 -5.59
N VAL A 181 17.01 -8.96 -5.89
CA VAL A 181 16.89 -7.62 -5.33
C VAL A 181 15.91 -6.81 -6.17
N ARG A 182 14.75 -6.48 -5.58
CA ARG A 182 13.69 -5.66 -6.21
C ARG A 182 13.47 -4.34 -5.48
N GLY A 183 14.43 -3.95 -4.66
CA GLY A 183 14.31 -2.92 -3.63
C GLY A 183 14.57 -3.50 -2.25
N THR A 184 14.71 -2.63 -1.26
CA THR A 184 15.21 -3.02 0.06
C THR A 184 14.20 -3.73 0.93
N ARG A 185 12.94 -3.83 0.51
CA ARG A 185 11.85 -4.49 1.27
C ARG A 185 11.22 -5.67 0.53
N SER A 186 11.70 -5.95 -0.68
CA SER A 186 11.12 -6.92 -1.62
C SER A 186 12.18 -7.88 -2.17
N THR A 187 13.23 -8.14 -1.38
CA THR A 187 14.30 -9.06 -1.77
C THR A 187 13.91 -10.50 -1.43
N ASP A 188 13.95 -11.37 -2.43
CA ASP A 188 13.73 -12.81 -2.26
C ASP A 188 15.08 -13.55 -2.24
N TRP A 189 15.15 -14.61 -1.45
CA TRP A 189 16.35 -15.41 -1.27
C TRP A 189 16.10 -16.84 -1.67
N PHE A 190 17.05 -17.42 -2.41
CA PHE A 190 16.95 -18.79 -2.89
C PHE A 190 18.25 -19.55 -2.63
N ASP A 191 18.13 -20.73 -2.03
CA ASP A 191 19.25 -21.64 -1.82
C ASP A 191 19.17 -22.82 -2.77
N MET A 192 20.30 -23.17 -3.37
CA MET A 192 20.45 -24.37 -4.16
C MET A 192 20.48 -25.60 -3.24
N ILE A 193 19.41 -26.39 -3.25
CA ILE A 193 19.28 -27.61 -2.47
C ILE A 193 18.96 -28.76 -3.43
N ASN A 194 19.84 -29.77 -3.48
CA ASN A 194 19.69 -30.94 -4.36
C ASN A 194 19.47 -30.58 -5.84
N GLY A 195 20.10 -29.50 -6.32
CA GLY A 195 20.01 -29.05 -7.72
C GLY A 195 18.78 -28.21 -8.05
N VAL A 196 17.98 -27.81 -7.06
CA VAL A 196 16.82 -26.91 -7.22
C VAL A 196 16.97 -25.72 -6.29
N TYR A 197 16.62 -24.52 -6.77
CA TYR A 197 16.54 -23.33 -5.93
C TYR A 197 15.27 -23.36 -5.08
N VAL A 198 15.45 -23.35 -3.77
CA VAL A 198 14.38 -23.33 -2.77
C VAL A 198 14.34 -21.94 -2.13
N GLY A 199 13.17 -21.30 -2.19
CA GLY A 199 12.96 -19.99 -1.58
C GLY A 199 13.01 -20.02 -0.06
N ARG A 200 13.61 -19.01 0.57
CA ARG A 200 13.59 -18.81 2.02
C ARG A 200 12.30 -18.11 2.48
N TYR A 201 12.03 -18.18 3.78
CA TYR A 201 11.06 -17.32 4.50
C TYR A 201 9.65 -17.32 3.89
N GLY A 202 9.20 -18.49 3.42
CA GLY A 202 7.80 -18.67 3.00
C GLY A 202 7.46 -18.05 1.65
N THR A 203 8.45 -17.53 0.90
CA THR A 203 8.20 -16.93 -0.41
C THR A 203 7.48 -17.90 -1.34
N LYS A 204 6.47 -17.38 -2.04
CA LYS A 204 5.71 -18.09 -3.08
C LYS A 204 6.34 -17.93 -4.47
N ASN A 205 7.36 -17.07 -4.58
CA ASN A 205 8.10 -16.91 -5.81
C ASN A 205 9.02 -18.12 -6.03
N THR A 206 9.26 -18.47 -7.28
CA THR A 206 10.19 -19.56 -7.64
C THR A 206 11.32 -19.04 -8.49
N LEU A 207 12.51 -19.61 -8.32
CA LEU A 207 13.68 -19.30 -9.13
C LEU A 207 14.13 -20.58 -9.85
N THR A 208 14.41 -20.48 -11.15
CA THR A 208 14.99 -21.58 -11.93
C THR A 208 16.16 -21.07 -12.76
N HIS A 209 17.17 -21.92 -12.97
CA HIS A 209 18.35 -21.59 -13.76
C HIS A 209 18.34 -22.37 -15.08
N ASP A 210 18.35 -21.65 -16.19
CA ASP A 210 18.54 -22.21 -17.53
C ASP A 210 19.96 -21.88 -18.01
N ALA A 211 20.89 -22.79 -17.70
CA ALA A 211 22.29 -22.65 -18.08
C ALA A 211 22.53 -22.72 -19.60
N THR A 212 21.58 -23.23 -20.39
CA THR A 212 21.71 -23.28 -21.85
C THR A 212 21.38 -21.92 -22.46
N ALA A 213 20.34 -21.27 -21.94
CA ALA A 213 19.96 -19.92 -22.33
C ALA A 213 20.77 -18.82 -21.62
N GLY A 214 21.54 -19.19 -20.59
CA GLY A 214 22.36 -18.28 -19.79
C GLY A 214 21.51 -17.32 -18.94
N VAL A 215 20.42 -17.81 -18.35
CA VAL A 215 19.45 -16.97 -17.63
C VAL A 215 18.89 -17.61 -16.37
N PHE A 216 18.45 -16.76 -15.45
CA PHE A 216 17.57 -17.13 -14.35
C PHE A 216 16.14 -16.66 -14.63
N ASN A 217 15.16 -17.52 -14.36
CA ASN A 217 13.74 -17.20 -14.43
C ASN A 217 13.17 -17.13 -13.01
N PHE A 218 12.72 -15.94 -12.63
CA PHE A 218 12.03 -15.66 -11.38
C PHE A 218 10.53 -15.54 -11.67
N ALA A 219 9.74 -16.51 -11.21
CA ALA A 219 8.31 -16.56 -11.43
C ALA A 219 7.53 -16.19 -10.17
N ALA A 220 6.57 -15.29 -10.32
CA ALA A 220 5.68 -14.82 -9.25
C ALA A 220 4.34 -15.58 -9.25
N PRO A 221 3.63 -15.64 -8.12
CA PRO A 221 2.37 -16.38 -7.99
C PRO A 221 1.20 -15.81 -8.83
N ASN A 222 1.39 -14.65 -9.44
CA ASN A 222 0.45 -14.04 -10.39
C ASN A 222 0.70 -14.46 -11.85
N GLY A 223 1.70 -15.31 -12.11
CA GLY A 223 2.06 -15.75 -13.45
C GLY A 223 3.09 -14.87 -14.16
N GLN A 224 3.53 -13.77 -13.54
CA GLN A 224 4.60 -12.92 -14.06
C GLN A 224 5.94 -13.64 -13.98
N VAL A 225 6.78 -13.48 -15.01
CA VAL A 225 8.15 -13.98 -15.04
C VAL A 225 9.12 -12.83 -15.30
N THR A 226 10.08 -12.67 -14.40
CA THR A 226 11.24 -11.80 -14.60
C THR A 226 12.45 -12.65 -14.96
N VAL A 227 13.15 -12.28 -16.03
CA VAL A 227 14.33 -12.98 -16.54
C VAL A 227 15.56 -12.13 -16.31
N PHE A 228 16.62 -12.74 -15.78
CA PHE A 228 17.91 -12.11 -15.52
C PHE A 228 19.01 -12.85 -16.28
N ASN A 229 20.08 -12.14 -16.65
CA ASN A 229 21.28 -12.81 -17.15
C ASN A 229 21.93 -13.61 -16.01
N ASP A 230 22.45 -14.80 -16.32
CA ASP A 230 23.14 -15.63 -15.33
C ASP A 230 24.54 -15.11 -14.97
N PHE A 231 25.18 -15.80 -14.03
CA PHE A 231 26.55 -15.54 -13.59
C PHE A 231 27.58 -16.45 -14.29
N GLY A 232 27.23 -17.03 -15.44
CA GLY A 232 28.10 -17.94 -16.18
C GLY A 232 29.39 -17.26 -16.64
N VAL A 233 30.48 -18.03 -16.76
CA VAL A 233 31.77 -17.52 -17.27
C VAL A 233 31.57 -16.97 -18.69
N GLY A 234 31.79 -15.68 -18.87
CA GLY A 234 31.59 -14.99 -20.15
C GLY A 234 30.18 -14.43 -20.37
N SER A 235 29.29 -14.51 -19.36
CA SER A 235 27.99 -13.84 -19.37
C SER A 235 28.17 -12.32 -19.46
N ALA A 236 27.47 -11.69 -20.41
CA ALA A 236 27.43 -10.25 -20.54
C ALA A 236 26.35 -9.70 -19.57
N ASN A 237 26.72 -8.72 -18.74
CA ASN A 237 25.83 -8.05 -17.79
C ASN A 237 25.23 -9.01 -16.73
N PRO A 238 26.07 -9.75 -15.99
CA PRO A 238 25.63 -10.80 -15.07
C PRO A 238 24.68 -10.26 -14.00
N GLY A 239 23.59 -10.99 -13.75
CA GLY A 239 22.57 -10.65 -12.76
C GLY A 239 21.63 -9.50 -13.13
N LEU A 240 21.89 -8.73 -14.19
CA LEU A 240 21.00 -7.64 -14.58
C LEU A 240 19.69 -8.15 -15.21
N LEU A 241 18.64 -7.34 -15.09
CA LEU A 241 17.36 -7.55 -15.76
C LEU A 241 17.59 -7.77 -17.27
N LYS A 242 16.89 -8.75 -17.83
CA LYS A 242 16.85 -9.02 -19.27
C LYS A 242 15.46 -8.75 -19.84
N SER A 243 14.44 -9.26 -19.17
CA SER A 243 13.05 -9.01 -19.52
C SER A 243 12.11 -9.30 -18.35
N GLN A 244 10.88 -8.83 -18.47
CA GLN A 244 9.78 -9.19 -17.60
C GLN A 244 8.54 -9.41 -18.46
N SER A 245 7.74 -10.44 -18.15
CA SER A 245 6.52 -10.75 -18.89
C SER A 245 5.38 -11.06 -17.95
N ILE A 246 4.18 -10.56 -18.27
CA ILE A 246 2.95 -10.94 -17.55
C ILE A 246 2.50 -12.34 -17.96
N ALA A 247 1.53 -12.88 -17.23
CA ALA A 247 0.94 -14.18 -17.49
C ALA A 247 0.46 -14.38 -18.94
N GLY A 248 0.04 -13.30 -19.64
CA GLY A 248 -0.40 -13.36 -21.03
C GLY A 248 0.71 -13.28 -22.08
N GLY A 249 1.97 -13.12 -21.67
CA GLY A 249 3.15 -13.09 -22.54
C GLY A 249 3.56 -11.70 -23.02
N GLN A 250 2.80 -10.63 -22.73
CA GLN A 250 3.25 -9.26 -22.99
C GLN A 250 4.52 -8.98 -22.19
N ALA A 251 5.54 -8.46 -22.87
CA ALA A 251 6.88 -8.33 -22.31
C ALA A 251 7.38 -6.88 -22.29
N ILE A 252 8.17 -6.60 -21.25
CA ILE A 252 9.09 -5.50 -21.12
C ILE A 252 10.49 -6.08 -21.30
N VAL A 253 11.33 -5.48 -22.13
CA VAL A 253 12.65 -6.00 -22.49
C VAL A 253 13.72 -4.94 -22.34
N VAL A 254 14.90 -5.34 -21.86
CA VAL A 254 16.08 -4.49 -21.92
C VAL A 254 16.59 -4.48 -23.37
N ALA A 255 16.32 -3.38 -24.07
CA ALA A 255 16.68 -3.19 -25.48
C ALA A 255 18.17 -2.88 -25.64
N SER A 256 18.78 -2.20 -24.66
CA SER A 256 20.22 -2.01 -24.62
C SER A 256 20.75 -1.95 -23.19
N TYR A 257 21.98 -2.47 -23.02
CA TYR A 257 22.76 -2.34 -21.79
C TYR A 257 23.75 -1.18 -21.93
N ALA A 258 24.16 -0.61 -20.81
CA ALA A 258 25.16 0.45 -20.71
C ALA A 258 26.40 -0.08 -19.95
N PRO A 259 27.17 -1.01 -20.54
CA PRO A 259 28.35 -1.56 -19.88
C PRO A 259 29.36 -0.45 -19.59
N GLY A 260 29.80 -0.36 -18.34
CA GLY A 260 30.71 0.70 -17.87
C GLY A 260 30.06 1.80 -17.04
N THR A 261 28.72 1.81 -16.92
CA THR A 261 28.01 2.58 -15.90
C THR A 261 27.66 1.68 -14.71
N ALA A 262 27.44 2.27 -13.53
CA ALA A 262 27.09 1.49 -12.34
C ALA A 262 25.68 0.87 -12.44
N LEU A 263 24.75 1.51 -13.15
CA LEU A 263 23.39 0.99 -13.38
C LEU A 263 23.36 -0.16 -14.39
N GLY A 264 24.22 -0.12 -15.42
CA GLY A 264 24.36 -1.18 -16.43
C GLY A 264 23.21 -1.31 -17.44
N ILE A 265 22.08 -0.61 -17.26
CA ILE A 265 20.92 -0.60 -18.17
C ILE A 265 20.90 0.69 -18.99
N GLY A 266 20.75 0.58 -20.33
CA GLY A 266 20.72 1.72 -21.25
C GLY A 266 19.32 2.06 -21.77
N GLU A 267 18.50 1.07 -22.10
CA GLU A 267 17.14 1.29 -22.59
C GLU A 267 16.23 0.10 -22.29
N VAL A 268 15.02 0.38 -21.81
CA VAL A 268 13.96 -0.61 -21.59
C VAL A 268 12.78 -0.28 -22.51
N GLN A 269 12.24 -1.29 -23.19
CA GLN A 269 11.14 -1.12 -24.14
C GLN A 269 10.01 -2.11 -23.91
N ARG A 270 8.80 -1.71 -24.31
CA ARG A 270 7.64 -2.60 -24.49
C ARG A 270 6.90 -2.20 -25.76
N SER A 271 6.26 -3.16 -26.42
CA SER A 271 5.61 -2.93 -27.72
C SER A 271 4.29 -3.68 -27.86
N TYR A 272 3.38 -3.09 -28.63
CA TYR A 272 2.04 -3.60 -28.88
C TYR A 272 1.66 -3.33 -30.33
N THR A 273 1.13 -4.33 -31.01
CA THR A 273 0.71 -4.23 -32.40
C THR A 273 -0.79 -4.45 -32.50
N SER A 274 -1.49 -3.44 -33.02
CA SER A 274 -2.92 -3.51 -33.33
C SER A 274 -3.18 -3.03 -34.76
N GLY A 275 -4.00 -3.76 -35.52
CA GLY A 275 -4.33 -3.39 -36.90
C GLY A 275 -3.12 -3.24 -37.84
N GLY A 276 -2.01 -3.92 -37.55
CA GLY A 276 -0.74 -3.80 -38.29
C GLY A 276 0.12 -2.58 -37.91
N VAL A 277 -0.31 -1.75 -36.97
CA VAL A 277 0.45 -0.62 -36.44
C VAL A 277 1.08 -1.02 -35.11
N THR A 278 2.41 -0.92 -35.02
CA THR A 278 3.15 -1.17 -33.78
C THR A 278 3.41 0.13 -33.04
N THR A 279 3.03 0.17 -31.77
CA THR A 279 3.42 1.21 -30.82
C THR A 279 4.51 0.67 -29.91
N ILE A 280 5.58 1.44 -29.74
CA ILE A 280 6.71 1.12 -28.86
C ILE A 280 6.81 2.23 -27.81
N GLU A 281 6.93 1.83 -26.55
CA GLU A 281 7.30 2.71 -25.45
C GLU A 281 8.71 2.40 -24.99
N SER A 282 9.45 3.46 -24.64
CA SER A 282 10.85 3.39 -24.26
C SER A 282 11.11 4.25 -23.02
N PHE A 283 11.83 3.66 -22.07
CA PHE A 283 12.53 4.34 -20.98
C PHE A 283 14.01 4.35 -21.35
N LEU A 284 14.49 5.49 -21.86
CA LEU A 284 15.88 5.68 -22.26
C LEU A 284 16.67 6.27 -21.09
N TYR A 285 17.76 5.61 -20.72
CA TYR A 285 18.66 6.04 -19.64
C TYR A 285 19.86 6.77 -20.23
N SER A 286 20.19 7.93 -19.65
CA SER A 286 21.31 8.77 -20.05
C SER A 286 22.26 8.97 -18.88
N PHE A 287 23.57 9.05 -19.16
CA PHE A 287 24.61 9.06 -18.13
C PHE A 287 25.60 10.19 -18.35
N THR A 288 26.12 10.74 -17.24
CA THR A 288 27.29 11.62 -17.23
C THR A 288 28.39 10.91 -16.45
N GLY A 289 29.36 10.33 -17.17
CA GLY A 289 30.32 9.42 -16.54
C GLY A 289 29.63 8.13 -16.09
N ALA A 290 29.76 7.80 -14.81
CA ALA A 290 29.12 6.61 -14.21
C ALA A 290 27.69 6.88 -13.72
N ASP A 291 27.33 8.14 -13.51
CA ASP A 291 26.10 8.55 -12.83
C ASP A 291 24.96 8.76 -13.84
N LEU A 292 23.75 8.37 -13.43
CA LEU A 292 22.53 8.56 -14.18
C LEU A 292 22.20 10.05 -14.29
N ALA A 293 22.25 10.61 -15.50
CA ALA A 293 21.93 12.01 -15.77
C ALA A 293 20.42 12.24 -15.93
N GLY A 294 19.70 11.26 -16.47
CA GLY A 294 18.27 11.34 -16.64
C GLY A 294 17.64 10.13 -17.32
N VAL A 295 16.33 10.02 -17.19
CA VAL A 295 15.50 8.99 -17.82
C VAL A 295 14.42 9.67 -18.65
N SER A 296 14.31 9.30 -19.93
CA SER A 296 13.28 9.83 -20.83
C SER A 296 12.24 8.76 -21.14
N PHE A 297 10.98 9.02 -20.80
CA PHE A 297 9.83 8.24 -21.25
C PHE A 297 9.30 8.81 -22.57
N ARG A 298 9.35 7.98 -23.62
CA ARG A 298 8.99 8.35 -25.00
C ARG A 298 8.22 7.24 -25.71
N ARG A 299 7.43 7.62 -26.72
CA ARG A 299 6.58 6.70 -27.49
C ARG A 299 6.80 6.85 -29.00
N GLN A 300 6.79 5.74 -29.73
CA GLN A 300 6.89 5.69 -31.19
C GLN A 300 5.69 4.91 -31.74
N VAL A 301 5.01 5.41 -32.77
CA VAL A 301 3.86 4.75 -33.41
C VAL A 301 4.14 4.50 -34.88
N GLY A 302 3.92 3.26 -35.35
CA GLY A 302 4.03 2.89 -36.77
C GLY A 302 5.43 3.09 -37.37
N GLY A 303 6.49 3.09 -36.56
CA GLY A 303 7.86 3.39 -37.00
C GLY A 303 8.13 4.87 -37.29
N GLY A 304 7.24 5.78 -36.86
CA GLY A 304 7.42 7.23 -36.98
C GLY A 304 8.52 7.80 -36.08
N ALA A 305 8.54 9.12 -35.88
CA ALA A 305 9.47 9.75 -34.93
C ALA A 305 9.09 9.44 -33.47
N TRP A 306 10.08 9.41 -32.58
CA TRP A 306 9.85 9.37 -31.13
C TRP A 306 9.16 10.65 -30.67
N GLN A 307 8.10 10.50 -29.88
CA GLN A 307 7.38 11.57 -29.21
C GLN A 307 7.71 11.53 -27.72
N ASN A 308 8.02 12.69 -27.15
CA ASN A 308 8.30 12.85 -25.72
C ASN A 308 7.01 12.74 -24.90
N VAL A 309 7.11 12.14 -23.70
CA VAL A 309 6.00 12.06 -22.75
C VAL A 309 6.39 12.72 -21.43
N ARG A 310 7.35 12.13 -20.71
CA ARG A 310 7.89 12.63 -19.43
C ARG A 310 9.39 12.37 -19.34
N GLN A 311 10.11 13.12 -18.50
CA GLN A 311 11.50 12.82 -18.17
C GLN A 311 11.81 13.14 -16.71
N ALA A 312 12.80 12.45 -16.17
CA ALA A 312 13.39 12.75 -14.87
C ALA A 312 14.88 13.09 -15.07
N LEU A 313 15.35 14.15 -14.42
CA LEU A 313 16.72 14.66 -14.49
C LEU A 313 17.36 14.61 -13.10
N TYR A 314 18.62 14.22 -13.02
CA TYR A 314 19.31 14.05 -11.75
C TYR A 314 20.61 14.85 -11.69
N THR A 315 20.93 15.34 -10.49
CA THR A 315 22.22 15.96 -10.17
C THR A 315 22.82 15.31 -8.93
N TYR A 316 24.15 15.35 -8.83
CA TYR A 316 24.89 14.73 -7.74
C TYR A 316 25.85 15.73 -7.12
N TYR A 317 26.16 15.51 -5.85
CA TYR A 317 27.19 16.26 -5.16
C TYR A 317 28.58 15.91 -5.71
N GLY A 318 29.43 16.92 -5.79
CA GLY A 318 30.83 16.82 -6.21
C GLY A 318 31.81 16.98 -5.05
N SER A 319 33.10 16.94 -5.37
CA SER A 319 34.16 17.15 -4.38
C SER A 319 34.15 18.57 -3.83
N GLY A 320 34.02 18.71 -2.52
CA GLY A 320 34.04 20.00 -1.81
C GLY A 320 32.66 20.59 -1.52
N ASP A 321 31.59 19.91 -1.92
CA ASP A 321 30.24 20.32 -1.56
C ASP A 321 29.97 20.14 -0.06
N ARG A 322 29.18 21.06 0.51
CA ARG A 322 28.96 21.14 1.96
C ARG A 322 27.84 20.23 2.47
N ASN A 323 26.92 19.86 1.58
CA ASN A 323 25.64 19.21 1.93
C ASN A 323 25.54 17.76 1.43
N GLY A 324 26.64 17.21 0.91
CA GLY A 324 26.76 15.82 0.47
C GLY A 324 28.18 15.52 0.03
N LEU A 325 28.49 14.23 -0.06
CA LEU A 325 29.78 13.73 -0.53
C LEU A 325 29.71 13.41 -2.04
N PRO A 326 30.86 13.28 -2.73
CA PRO A 326 30.87 12.95 -4.15
C PRO A 326 30.03 11.71 -4.47
N GLY A 327 29.10 11.85 -5.43
CA GLY A 327 28.19 10.77 -5.85
C GLY A 327 26.90 10.66 -5.04
N ASP A 328 26.71 11.45 -3.98
CA ASP A 328 25.40 11.52 -3.31
C ASP A 328 24.37 12.22 -4.23
N LEU A 329 23.16 11.66 -4.35
CA LEU A 329 22.10 12.22 -5.17
C LEU A 329 21.60 13.53 -4.59
N GLN A 330 21.82 14.65 -5.28
CA GLN A 330 21.49 16.00 -4.80
C GLN A 330 20.04 16.39 -5.10
N SER A 331 19.58 16.17 -6.34
CA SER A 331 18.20 16.49 -6.73
C SER A 331 17.67 15.56 -7.82
N ALA A 332 16.34 15.46 -7.86
CA ALA A 332 15.60 14.84 -8.95
C ALA A 332 14.50 15.81 -9.41
N THR A 333 14.51 16.16 -10.70
CA THR A 333 13.51 17.04 -11.31
C THR A 333 12.70 16.27 -12.34
N VAL A 334 11.39 16.23 -12.16
CA VAL A 334 10.46 15.57 -13.11
C VAL A 334 9.84 16.62 -14.03
N GLN A 335 9.78 16.31 -15.32
CA GLN A 335 9.22 17.19 -16.34
C GLN A 335 8.20 16.48 -17.22
N THR A 336 7.16 17.20 -17.61
CA THR A 336 6.15 16.77 -18.58
C THR A 336 6.34 17.50 -19.91
N TRP A 337 6.06 16.81 -21.03
CA TRP A 337 6.15 17.40 -22.36
C TRP A 337 4.80 17.95 -22.81
N ASN A 338 4.73 19.25 -23.12
CA ASN A 338 3.48 19.91 -23.53
C ASN A 338 3.29 20.02 -25.06
N ALA A 339 3.93 19.11 -25.81
CA ALA A 339 4.05 19.14 -27.27
C ALA A 339 5.06 20.17 -27.85
N SER A 340 5.54 21.14 -27.07
CA SER A 340 6.49 22.16 -27.55
C SER A 340 7.72 22.37 -26.67
N ALA A 341 7.58 22.21 -25.36
CA ALA A 341 8.62 22.40 -24.36
C ALA A 341 8.43 21.44 -23.18
N TRP A 342 9.54 21.22 -22.45
CA TRP A 342 9.52 20.56 -21.16
C TRP A 342 9.06 21.54 -20.08
N GLN A 343 8.14 21.10 -19.22
CA GLN A 343 7.69 21.85 -18.05
C GLN A 343 7.98 21.04 -16.79
N THR A 344 8.64 21.65 -15.82
CA THR A 344 8.87 21.03 -14.51
C THR A 344 7.55 20.85 -13.77
N ILE A 345 7.36 19.67 -13.21
CA ILE A 345 6.19 19.32 -12.39
C ILE A 345 6.59 19.00 -10.96
N ASP A 346 7.77 18.39 -10.77
CA ASP A 346 8.27 18.04 -9.42
C ASP A 346 9.76 18.39 -9.26
N ASN A 347 10.13 18.82 -8.05
CA ASN A 347 11.53 19.02 -7.64
C ASN A 347 11.80 18.39 -6.26
N HIS A 348 12.60 17.33 -6.21
CA HIS A 348 13.10 16.76 -4.96
C HIS A 348 14.52 17.22 -4.70
N TYR A 349 14.84 17.52 -3.44
CA TYR A 349 16.18 17.90 -2.99
C TYR A 349 16.59 17.14 -1.72
N TYR A 350 17.84 16.69 -1.69
CA TYR A 350 18.35 15.85 -0.61
C TYR A 350 19.65 16.41 -0.06
N ARG A 351 19.83 16.37 1.26
CA ARG A 351 21.11 16.62 1.93
C ARG A 351 21.57 15.38 2.68
N TYR A 352 22.88 15.21 2.80
CA TYR A 352 23.51 14.07 3.45
C TYR A 352 24.44 14.53 4.56
N TRP A 353 24.68 13.62 5.50
CA TRP A 353 25.77 13.77 6.43
C TRP A 353 27.11 13.56 5.71
N THR A 354 28.07 14.46 5.95
CA THR A 354 29.42 14.42 5.35
C THR A 354 30.50 13.99 6.35
N THR A 355 30.11 13.81 7.61
CA THR A 355 30.97 13.44 8.72
C THR A 355 30.34 12.33 9.56
N SER A 356 31.13 11.71 10.43
CA SER A 356 30.67 10.69 11.38
C SER A 356 30.63 11.24 12.81
N GLY A 357 29.60 10.88 13.57
CA GLY A 357 29.50 11.11 15.02
C GLY A 357 28.32 11.99 15.41
N GLY A 358 27.77 11.75 16.62
CA GLY A 358 26.65 12.53 17.15
C GLY A 358 25.38 12.46 16.31
N GLY A 359 25.05 11.30 15.74
CA GLY A 359 23.90 11.12 14.84
C GLY A 359 24.25 11.25 13.34
N ALA A 360 25.43 11.79 13.01
CA ALA A 360 25.88 11.91 11.62
C ALA A 360 26.57 10.64 11.13
N LEU A 361 26.25 10.21 9.91
CA LEU A 361 26.90 9.09 9.24
C LEU A 361 27.06 9.38 7.73
N PRO A 362 28.28 9.35 7.17
CA PRO A 362 28.53 9.62 5.74
C PRO A 362 27.58 8.88 4.79
N HIS A 363 27.22 9.50 3.66
CA HIS A 363 26.33 8.96 2.63
C HIS A 363 24.91 8.59 3.11
N CYS A 364 24.55 8.92 4.36
CA CYS A 364 23.20 8.77 4.87
C CYS A 364 22.44 10.10 4.81
N LEU A 365 21.16 10.03 4.44
CA LEU A 365 20.30 11.20 4.31
C LEU A 365 20.20 11.96 5.62
N LYS A 366 20.41 13.28 5.56
CA LYS A 366 20.21 14.22 6.65
C LYS A 366 18.87 14.93 6.54
N TYR A 367 18.57 15.48 5.36
CA TYR A 367 17.28 16.12 5.06
C TYR A 367 16.71 15.60 3.76
N VAL A 368 15.40 15.39 3.74
CA VAL A 368 14.61 15.16 2.53
C VAL A 368 13.66 16.33 2.36
N VAL A 369 13.68 16.92 1.17
CA VAL A 369 12.76 18.00 0.76
C VAL A 369 12.06 17.50 -0.50
N ASN A 370 10.81 17.08 -0.36
CA ASN A 370 9.92 16.72 -1.44
C ASN A 370 9.42 17.97 -2.17
N SER A 371 8.61 17.75 -3.21
CA SER A 371 8.27 18.82 -4.14
C SER A 371 7.45 19.92 -3.49
N ALA A 372 6.44 19.62 -2.66
CA ALA A 372 5.66 20.70 -2.05
C ALA A 372 6.50 21.48 -1.03
N ALA A 373 7.33 20.81 -0.23
CA ALA A 373 8.27 21.46 0.66
C ALA A 373 9.28 22.36 -0.10
N TYR A 374 9.76 21.90 -1.26
CA TYR A 374 10.63 22.69 -2.15
C TYR A 374 9.90 23.95 -2.65
N ASP A 375 8.65 23.80 -3.11
CA ASP A 375 7.83 24.90 -3.60
C ASP A 375 7.50 25.91 -2.48
N ARG A 376 7.18 25.45 -1.27
CA ARG A 376 6.98 26.30 -0.08
C ARG A 376 8.24 27.08 0.27
N MET A 377 9.42 26.45 0.25
CA MET A 377 10.69 27.14 0.48
C MET A 377 10.94 28.25 -0.57
N VAL A 378 10.68 27.96 -1.85
CA VAL A 378 10.84 28.95 -2.93
C VAL A 378 9.83 30.08 -2.78
N ALA A 379 8.58 29.78 -2.44
CA ALA A 379 7.54 30.76 -2.16
C ALA A 379 7.90 31.66 -0.96
N ALA A 380 8.62 31.14 0.03
CA ALA A 380 9.19 31.89 1.15
C ALA A 380 10.45 32.71 0.78
N GLY A 381 10.88 32.70 -0.49
CA GLY A 381 12.05 33.44 -0.98
C GLY A 381 13.39 32.79 -0.67
N LEU A 382 13.40 31.50 -0.31
CA LEU A 382 14.61 30.73 -0.04
C LEU A 382 15.05 29.97 -1.30
N ASN A 383 16.35 29.72 -1.40
CA ASN A 383 16.91 28.78 -2.39
C ASN A 383 17.31 27.49 -1.65
N PRO A 384 16.60 26.36 -1.86
CA PRO A 384 16.88 25.10 -1.16
C PRO A 384 18.33 24.63 -1.30
N LEU A 385 18.99 24.92 -2.42
CA LEU A 385 20.37 24.48 -2.69
C LEU A 385 21.40 25.23 -1.83
N THR A 386 21.12 26.49 -1.46
CA THR A 386 22.06 27.35 -0.71
C THR A 386 21.59 27.72 0.69
N ALA A 387 20.33 27.44 1.03
CA ALA A 387 19.75 27.68 2.34
C ALA A 387 20.58 27.05 3.48
N THR A 388 20.57 27.67 4.65
CA THR A 388 21.20 27.08 5.84
C THR A 388 20.40 25.86 6.32
N ASP A 389 21.03 24.94 7.06
CA ASP A 389 20.31 23.80 7.63
C ASP A 389 19.18 24.23 8.57
N ALA A 390 19.33 25.36 9.27
CA ALA A 390 18.28 25.91 10.13
C ALA A 390 17.05 26.39 9.32
N GLN A 391 17.26 26.87 8.11
CA GLN A 391 16.16 27.25 7.20
C GLN A 391 15.51 26.02 6.59
N VAL A 392 16.30 25.03 6.14
CA VAL A 392 15.76 23.77 5.59
C VAL A 392 14.96 22.99 6.64
N ALA A 393 15.41 22.99 7.90
CA ALA A 393 14.76 22.25 8.97
C ALA A 393 13.29 22.63 9.17
N GLY A 394 12.89 23.89 8.89
CA GLY A 394 11.52 24.36 9.03
C GLY A 394 10.54 23.89 7.93
N PHE A 395 11.05 23.29 6.86
CA PHE A 395 10.26 22.85 5.70
C PHE A 395 10.45 21.37 5.39
N ALA A 396 11.60 20.78 5.73
CA ALA A 396 11.96 19.42 5.34
C ALA A 396 10.93 18.40 5.82
N ASP A 397 10.55 17.50 4.91
CA ASP A 397 9.65 16.38 5.17
C ASP A 397 10.27 15.40 6.17
N LEU A 398 11.59 15.22 6.09
CA LEU A 398 12.36 14.33 6.97
C LEU A 398 13.69 14.97 7.39
N TYR A 399 14.01 14.80 8.67
CA TYR A 399 15.34 14.94 9.25
C TYR A 399 15.72 13.66 9.98
N LEU A 400 16.95 13.16 9.77
CA LEU A 400 17.37 11.84 10.23
C LEU A 400 18.75 11.85 10.90
N GLU A 401 18.87 11.10 12.00
CA GLU A 401 20.13 10.79 12.68
C GLU A 401 20.32 9.28 12.84
N TYR A 402 21.57 8.83 12.91
CA TYR A 402 21.94 7.41 12.87
C TYR A 402 22.90 6.98 14.00
N ASP A 403 22.85 5.70 14.37
CA ASP A 403 23.91 5.07 15.18
C ASP A 403 25.07 4.54 14.31
N ALA A 404 26.09 3.97 14.96
CA ALA A 404 27.27 3.42 14.28
C ALA A 404 26.94 2.17 13.45
N GLU A 405 25.87 1.47 13.82
CA GLU A 405 25.29 0.34 13.09
C GLU A 405 24.35 0.79 11.96
N ARG A 406 24.24 2.11 11.70
CA ARG A 406 23.44 2.74 10.65
C ARG A 406 21.92 2.67 10.88
N HIS A 407 21.43 2.37 12.08
CA HIS A 407 20.01 2.46 12.41
C HIS A 407 19.56 3.91 12.54
N VAL A 408 18.35 4.26 12.08
CA VAL A 408 17.76 5.59 12.35
C VAL A 408 17.44 5.71 13.83
N THR A 409 18.10 6.63 14.55
CA THR A 409 17.93 6.86 16.00
C THR A 409 17.05 8.07 16.32
N LEU A 410 16.90 8.99 15.37
CA LEU A 410 15.96 10.10 15.44
C LEU A 410 15.40 10.35 14.06
N GLU A 411 14.09 10.56 14.04
CA GLU A 411 13.34 11.02 12.88
C GLU A 411 12.53 12.22 13.31
N THR A 412 12.66 13.31 12.54
CA THR A 412 11.74 14.44 12.65
C THR A 412 11.07 14.65 11.32
N THR A 413 9.75 14.86 11.33
CA THR A 413 8.96 15.10 10.12
C THR A 413 8.26 16.45 10.15
N GLU A 414 7.68 16.87 9.03
CA GLU A 414 6.84 18.07 8.91
C GLU A 414 7.56 19.32 9.43
N GLY A 415 8.69 19.69 8.82
CA GLY A 415 9.39 20.92 9.18
C GLY A 415 9.86 20.99 10.64
N GLY A 416 10.05 19.84 11.29
CA GLY A 416 10.54 19.79 12.67
C GLY A 416 9.48 19.48 13.73
N LEU A 417 8.19 19.40 13.37
CA LEU A 417 7.09 19.34 14.33
C LEU A 417 7.02 18.02 15.10
N TYR A 418 7.21 16.89 14.42
CA TYR A 418 7.00 15.56 14.99
C TYR A 418 8.31 14.82 15.14
N THR A 419 8.78 14.66 16.37
CA THR A 419 10.06 13.98 16.66
C THR A 419 9.84 12.61 17.30
N HIS A 420 10.32 11.58 16.61
CA HIS A 420 10.41 10.21 17.09
C HIS A 420 11.86 9.86 17.42
N ARG A 421 12.08 9.12 18.51
CA ARG A 421 13.42 8.65 18.91
C ARG A 421 13.42 7.14 19.05
N PHE A 422 14.44 6.50 18.48
CA PHE A 422 14.57 5.06 18.44
C PHE A 422 15.84 4.60 19.16
N ALA A 423 15.71 3.52 19.92
CA ALA A 423 16.84 2.80 20.50
C ALA A 423 16.74 1.32 20.14
N PHE A 424 17.82 0.79 19.57
CA PHE A 424 17.91 -0.60 19.14
C PHE A 424 18.77 -1.40 20.12
N THR A 425 18.37 -2.64 20.36
CA THR A 425 19.15 -3.58 21.17
C THR A 425 19.11 -4.94 20.48
N THR A 426 20.29 -5.49 20.19
CA THR A 426 20.39 -6.86 19.68
C THR A 426 20.36 -7.85 20.83
N ASN A 427 19.66 -8.97 20.65
CA ASN A 427 19.68 -10.08 21.59
C ASN A 427 21.12 -10.63 21.71
N SER A 428 21.69 -10.50 22.91
CA SER A 428 23.04 -10.92 23.27
C SER A 428 23.08 -12.22 24.06
N ASN A 429 21.94 -12.90 24.24
CA ASN A 429 21.87 -14.18 24.94
C ASN A 429 22.74 -15.23 24.21
N PRO A 430 23.73 -15.86 24.87
CA PRO A 430 24.60 -16.85 24.23
C PRO A 430 23.87 -18.09 23.67
N ALA A 431 22.67 -18.40 24.18
CA ALA A 431 21.83 -19.49 23.71
C ALA A 431 20.90 -19.09 22.55
N TYR A 432 20.99 -17.85 22.06
CA TYR A 432 20.20 -17.40 20.91
C TYR A 432 20.51 -18.23 19.66
N VAL A 433 19.46 -18.63 18.97
CA VAL A 433 19.50 -19.26 17.64
C VAL A 433 18.46 -18.58 16.74
N ASN A 434 18.74 -18.53 15.44
CA ASN A 434 17.79 -18.01 14.46
C ASN A 434 16.55 -18.92 14.42
N ASP A 435 15.45 -18.40 14.94
CA ASP A 435 14.12 -19.01 14.95
C ASP A 435 13.11 -17.89 14.71
N PHE A 436 12.01 -18.18 14.02
CA PHE A 436 11.01 -17.16 13.68
C PHE A 436 10.27 -16.61 14.90
N ASN A 437 10.29 -17.35 16.02
CA ASN A 437 9.67 -16.97 17.28
C ASN A 437 10.71 -16.57 18.34
N ASN A 438 11.99 -16.44 17.98
CA ASN A 438 13.01 -15.82 18.83
C ASN A 438 13.25 -14.36 18.42
N TRP A 439 13.28 -13.45 19.39
CA TRP A 439 13.60 -12.05 19.12
C TRP A 439 15.10 -11.86 18.89
N LYS A 440 15.44 -11.15 17.83
CA LYS A 440 16.79 -10.72 17.47
C LYS A 440 17.01 -9.25 17.80
N THR A 441 16.03 -8.40 17.50
CA THR A 441 16.11 -6.94 17.69
C THR A 441 14.98 -6.48 18.57
N LYS A 442 15.30 -5.75 19.64
CA LYS A 442 14.36 -4.96 20.44
C LYS A 442 14.51 -3.50 20.01
N THR A 443 13.38 -2.86 19.74
CA THR A 443 13.32 -1.44 19.37
C THR A 443 12.41 -0.71 20.31
N VAL A 444 12.90 0.39 20.89
CA VAL A 444 12.15 1.29 21.75
C VAL A 444 11.97 2.61 21.00
N GLU A 445 10.73 2.89 20.59
CA GLU A 445 10.32 4.16 20.00
C GLU A 445 9.69 5.04 21.08
N ARG A 446 10.21 6.26 21.26
CA ARG A 446 9.58 7.32 22.04
C ARG A 446 8.87 8.25 21.08
N ARG A 447 7.55 8.37 21.25
CA ARG A 447 6.67 9.16 20.41
C ARG A 447 6.55 10.61 20.90
N PRO A 448 6.14 11.55 20.04
CA PRO A 448 5.90 12.94 20.40
C PRO A 448 4.95 13.17 21.59
N ASP A 449 3.92 12.33 21.75
CA ASP A 449 2.99 12.38 22.89
C ASP A 449 3.56 11.84 24.22
N GLY A 450 4.81 11.38 24.21
CA GLY A 450 5.48 10.76 25.35
C GLY A 450 5.15 9.28 25.56
N SER A 451 4.25 8.70 24.76
CA SER A 451 4.02 7.26 24.76
C SER A 451 5.23 6.51 24.18
N VAL A 452 5.34 5.23 24.55
CA VAL A 452 6.48 4.39 24.17
C VAL A 452 5.99 3.13 23.51
N VAL A 453 6.49 2.86 22.31
CA VAL A 453 6.36 1.56 21.66
C VAL A 453 7.62 0.74 21.89
N THR A 454 7.46 -0.50 22.34
CA THR A 454 8.54 -1.50 22.39
C THR A 454 8.18 -2.65 21.47
N ALA A 455 8.96 -2.83 20.41
CA ALA A 455 8.77 -3.89 19.43
C ALA A 455 9.93 -4.90 19.49
N TYR A 456 9.61 -6.20 19.42
CA TYR A 456 10.58 -7.28 19.35
C TYR A 456 10.44 -7.98 18.00
N SER A 457 11.51 -8.00 17.22
CA SER A 457 11.53 -8.55 15.87
C SER A 457 12.46 -9.75 15.79
N ASN A 458 12.10 -10.75 14.99
CA ASN A 458 12.92 -11.93 14.71
C ASN A 458 14.06 -11.62 13.72
N PHE A 459 14.87 -12.63 13.39
CA PHE A 459 16.03 -12.47 12.48
C PHE A 459 15.66 -12.16 11.02
N VAL A 460 14.39 -12.37 10.63
CA VAL A 460 13.83 -11.95 9.35
C VAL A 460 13.02 -10.66 9.49
N GLN A 461 13.20 -9.94 10.60
CA GLN A 461 12.60 -8.64 10.93
C GLN A 461 11.06 -8.63 11.03
N GLY A 462 10.42 -9.80 11.12
CA GLY A 462 9.02 -9.90 11.51
C GLY A 462 8.87 -9.56 12.99
N VAL A 463 7.94 -8.66 13.32
CA VAL A 463 7.65 -8.31 14.72
C VAL A 463 6.85 -9.43 15.37
N ILE A 464 7.41 -10.04 16.42
CA ILE A 464 6.80 -11.11 17.22
C ILE A 464 5.91 -10.52 18.31
N LEU A 465 6.29 -9.38 18.89
CA LEU A 465 5.56 -8.72 19.97
C LEU A 465 5.71 -7.21 19.87
N LYS A 466 4.61 -6.48 20.05
CA LYS A 466 4.59 -5.01 20.16
C LYS A 466 3.83 -4.61 21.41
N GLN A 467 4.46 -3.80 22.25
CA GLN A 467 3.85 -3.18 23.41
C GLN A 467 3.77 -1.66 23.20
N LEU A 468 2.58 -1.08 23.23
CA LEU A 468 2.37 0.35 23.42
C LEU A 468 2.18 0.61 24.92
N ALA A 469 2.87 1.61 25.47
CA ALA A 469 2.77 1.99 26.86
C ALA A 469 2.63 3.51 27.02
N SER A 470 1.77 3.93 27.95
CA SER A 470 1.66 5.33 28.39
C SER A 470 1.38 5.38 29.89
N GLY A 471 2.31 5.97 30.64
CA GLY A 471 2.30 5.90 32.10
C GLY A 471 2.26 4.43 32.58
N SER A 472 1.17 4.05 33.25
CA SER A 472 0.96 2.68 33.75
C SER A 472 0.14 1.80 32.79
N GLU A 473 -0.47 2.38 31.76
CA GLU A 473 -1.29 1.66 30.79
C GLU A 473 -0.40 0.99 29.74
N LYS A 474 -0.80 -0.22 29.33
CA LYS A 474 -0.06 -1.05 28.37
C LYS A 474 -1.02 -1.82 27.48
N TRP A 475 -0.66 -1.99 26.22
CA TRP A 475 -1.37 -2.82 25.24
C TRP A 475 -0.34 -3.66 24.50
N ILE A 476 -0.51 -4.98 24.55
CA ILE A 476 0.51 -5.93 24.07
C ILE A 476 -0.11 -6.84 23.01
N GLU A 477 0.38 -6.72 21.79
CA GLU A 477 0.05 -7.63 20.70
C GLU A 477 1.17 -8.64 20.52
N ALA A 478 0.82 -9.88 20.15
CA ALA A 478 1.81 -10.91 19.86
C ALA A 478 1.41 -11.77 18.66
N VAL A 479 2.39 -12.23 17.89
CA VAL A 479 2.22 -13.20 16.80
C VAL A 479 3.11 -14.41 17.01
N HIS A 480 2.69 -15.53 16.45
CA HIS A 480 3.51 -16.71 16.30
C HIS A 480 3.65 -17.02 14.81
N PHE A 481 4.84 -17.46 14.41
CA PHE A 481 5.20 -17.83 13.06
C PHE A 481 5.41 -19.34 12.97
N ASN A 482 4.97 -19.94 11.86
CA ASN A 482 5.29 -21.33 11.54
C ASN A 482 6.76 -21.49 11.03
N ASP A 483 7.13 -22.70 10.64
CA ASP A 483 8.45 -23.05 10.10
C ASP A 483 8.75 -22.48 8.71
N ARG A 484 7.79 -21.79 8.08
CA ARG A 484 7.92 -21.07 6.81
C ARG A 484 7.94 -19.56 7.00
N ALA A 485 7.89 -19.03 8.23
CA ALA A 485 7.72 -17.61 8.53
C ALA A 485 6.33 -17.03 8.18
N ASP A 486 5.32 -17.87 7.97
CA ASP A 486 3.92 -17.42 7.87
C ASP A 486 3.30 -17.31 9.28
N VAL A 487 2.42 -16.33 9.52
CA VAL A 487 1.75 -16.19 10.83
C VAL A 487 0.65 -17.22 11.01
N ASP A 488 0.78 -18.10 12.01
CA ASP A 488 -0.24 -19.08 12.35
C ASP A 488 -1.10 -18.67 13.56
N GLN A 489 -0.69 -17.64 14.31
CA GLN A 489 -1.44 -17.07 15.42
C GLN A 489 -1.20 -15.56 15.55
N TYR A 490 -2.27 -14.80 15.74
CA TYR A 490 -2.25 -13.39 16.14
C TYR A 490 -3.09 -13.21 17.41
N ALA A 491 -2.49 -12.65 18.45
CA ALA A 491 -3.11 -12.39 19.74
C ALA A 491 -3.29 -10.87 19.95
N TYR A 492 -4.54 -10.46 20.16
CA TYR A 492 -4.90 -9.07 20.47
C TYR A 492 -4.48 -8.71 21.91
N PRO A 493 -4.47 -7.40 22.28
CA PRO A 493 -4.12 -6.95 23.63
C PRO A 493 -4.82 -7.71 24.75
N SER A 494 -6.12 -7.96 24.61
CA SER A 494 -6.91 -8.72 25.61
C SER A 494 -6.44 -10.16 25.86
N ALA A 495 -5.66 -10.75 24.95
CA ALA A 495 -5.18 -12.13 25.04
C ALA A 495 -3.79 -12.27 25.67
N VAL A 496 -3.00 -11.20 25.73
CA VAL A 496 -1.62 -11.26 26.24
C VAL A 496 -1.58 -10.74 27.68
N ALA A 497 -1.20 -11.61 28.62
CA ALA A 497 -1.11 -11.26 30.03
C ALA A 497 0.24 -10.64 30.40
N SER A 498 1.33 -11.22 29.89
CA SER A 498 2.71 -10.77 30.17
C SER A 498 3.71 -11.40 29.20
N PHE A 499 4.95 -10.93 29.24
CA PHE A 499 6.11 -11.53 28.56
C PHE A 499 7.38 -11.28 29.39
N ASP A 500 8.46 -11.99 29.08
CA ASP A 500 9.79 -11.92 29.70
C ASP A 500 10.85 -11.76 28.62
N ASP A 501 11.36 -10.54 28.45
CA ASP A 501 12.36 -10.20 27.42
C ASP A 501 13.77 -10.73 27.70
N THR A 502 14.00 -11.38 28.86
CA THR A 502 15.25 -12.10 29.11
C THR A 502 15.31 -13.44 28.38
N GLN A 503 14.16 -13.96 27.93
CA GLN A 503 14.05 -15.19 27.18
C GLN A 503 14.07 -14.92 25.67
N ASN A 504 14.69 -15.81 24.91
CA ASN A 504 14.79 -15.67 23.45
C ASN A 504 13.42 -15.66 22.77
N ASN A 505 12.47 -16.45 23.27
CA ASN A 505 11.10 -16.53 22.76
C ASN A 505 10.12 -15.59 23.49
N LEU A 506 10.64 -14.64 24.27
CA LEU A 506 9.88 -13.69 25.09
C LEU A 506 9.00 -14.31 26.18
N GLY A 507 9.00 -15.64 26.40
CA GLY A 507 8.19 -16.28 27.44
C GLY A 507 6.73 -15.82 27.47
N ILE A 508 6.10 -15.60 26.31
CA ILE A 508 4.78 -14.94 26.21
C ILE A 508 3.73 -15.75 26.95
N VAL A 509 3.03 -15.09 27.89
CA VAL A 509 1.94 -15.68 28.68
C VAL A 509 0.61 -15.17 28.14
N TYR A 510 -0.18 -16.09 27.61
CA TYR A 510 -1.53 -15.79 27.13
C TYR A 510 -2.59 -16.10 28.19
N ASN A 511 -3.69 -15.35 28.16
CA ASN A 511 -4.87 -15.64 28.96
C ASN A 511 -5.51 -16.96 28.50
N ALA A 512 -5.76 -17.88 29.45
CA ALA A 512 -6.26 -19.21 29.13
C ALA A 512 -7.76 -19.23 28.79
N THR A 513 -8.56 -18.40 29.47
CA THR A 513 -10.04 -18.43 29.39
C THR A 513 -10.66 -17.15 28.83
N SER A 514 -9.84 -16.17 28.44
CA SER A 514 -10.27 -14.86 27.97
C SER A 514 -9.30 -14.32 26.92
N GLY A 515 -9.72 -13.27 26.22
CA GLY A 515 -8.94 -12.63 25.18
C GLY A 515 -9.21 -13.18 23.79
N PHE A 516 -8.92 -12.36 22.79
CA PHE A 516 -9.20 -12.66 21.40
C PHE A 516 -7.94 -13.11 20.67
N ILE A 517 -7.97 -14.29 20.06
CA ILE A 517 -6.89 -14.86 19.26
C ILE A 517 -7.44 -15.21 17.88
N ARG A 518 -6.71 -14.86 16.81
CA ARG A 518 -6.90 -15.38 15.46
C ARG A 518 -5.85 -16.44 15.16
N LYS A 519 -6.23 -17.46 14.40
CA LYS A 519 -5.34 -18.54 13.97
C LYS A 519 -5.50 -18.83 12.49
N TYR A 520 -4.39 -19.21 11.89
CA TYR A 520 -4.29 -19.54 10.47
C TYR A 520 -3.67 -20.92 10.31
N THR A 521 -4.13 -21.65 9.30
CA THR A 521 -3.50 -22.90 8.84
C THR A 521 -3.15 -22.76 7.37
N TYR A 522 -2.21 -23.55 6.89
CA TYR A 522 -1.67 -23.46 5.54
C TYR A 522 -1.62 -24.83 4.88
N TYR A 523 -1.77 -24.84 3.55
CA TYR A 523 -1.58 -26.05 2.76
C TYR A 523 -0.10 -26.46 2.73
N GLY A 524 0.14 -27.77 2.85
CA GLY A 524 1.45 -28.40 2.74
C GLY A 524 1.93 -28.49 1.29
N SER A 525 1.72 -29.63 0.61
CA SER A 525 2.24 -29.86 -0.74
C SER A 525 1.31 -29.48 -1.89
N THR A 526 -0.02 -29.45 -1.67
CA THR A 526 -1.01 -29.24 -2.75
C THR A 526 -1.14 -27.79 -3.21
N ALA A 527 -0.87 -26.83 -2.33
CA ALA A 527 -0.78 -25.40 -2.61
C ALA A 527 0.18 -24.75 -1.59
N PRO A 528 1.50 -24.97 -1.70
CA PRO A 528 2.42 -24.72 -0.59
C PRO A 528 2.42 -23.28 -0.09
N GLY A 529 2.17 -23.09 1.22
CA GLY A 529 2.15 -21.77 1.85
C GLY A 529 0.90 -20.93 1.56
N TYR A 530 -0.11 -21.50 0.89
CA TYR A 530 -1.41 -20.85 0.76
C TYR A 530 -2.29 -21.15 1.97
N THR A 531 -2.94 -20.11 2.51
CA THR A 531 -3.79 -20.20 3.69
C THR A 531 -4.94 -21.18 3.45
N GLN A 532 -5.10 -22.17 4.30
CA GLN A 532 -6.15 -23.18 4.23
C GLN A 532 -7.40 -22.77 5.02
N SER A 533 -7.24 -22.27 6.25
CA SER A 533 -8.37 -21.81 7.06
C SER A 533 -8.00 -20.66 7.98
N GLU A 534 -8.99 -19.82 8.28
CA GLU A 534 -8.96 -18.80 9.33
C GLU A 534 -9.91 -19.24 10.46
N SER A 535 -9.46 -19.14 11.70
CA SER A 535 -10.26 -19.44 12.89
C SER A 535 -10.02 -18.42 14.00
N VAL A 536 -10.95 -18.36 14.95
CA VAL A 536 -10.88 -17.50 16.14
C VAL A 536 -10.99 -18.32 17.41
N GLN A 537 -10.32 -17.87 18.48
CA GLN A 537 -10.24 -18.61 19.73
C GLN A 537 -10.34 -17.65 20.93
N GLN A 538 -11.13 -18.03 21.94
CA GLN A 538 -11.25 -17.29 23.21
C GLN A 538 -10.20 -17.78 24.20
N GLY A 539 -9.12 -17.02 24.36
CA GLY A 539 -7.94 -17.45 25.09
C GLY A 539 -7.30 -18.73 24.53
N THR A 540 -6.20 -19.18 25.11
CA THR A 540 -5.50 -20.38 24.62
C THR A 540 -6.19 -21.69 24.98
N GLY A 541 -7.08 -21.69 25.98
CA GLY A 541 -7.87 -22.85 26.41
C GLY A 541 -9.20 -23.02 25.68
N GLY A 542 -9.67 -22.01 24.94
CA GLY A 542 -10.91 -22.10 24.16
C GLY A 542 -10.78 -23.05 22.96
N THR A 543 -11.90 -23.55 22.43
CA THR A 543 -11.89 -24.30 21.17
C THR A 543 -11.83 -23.34 19.97
N PRO A 544 -10.91 -23.53 19.00
CA PRO A 544 -10.90 -22.72 17.79
C PRO A 544 -12.21 -22.87 16.99
N ILE A 545 -12.75 -21.74 16.55
CA ILE A 545 -13.97 -21.63 15.75
C ILE A 545 -13.58 -21.21 14.34
N VAL A 546 -13.82 -22.08 13.37
CA VAL A 546 -13.47 -21.83 11.97
C VAL A 546 -14.40 -20.76 11.40
N LEU A 547 -13.83 -19.69 10.86
CA LEU A 547 -14.57 -18.63 10.18
C LEU A 547 -14.61 -18.84 8.68
N LYS A 548 -13.45 -19.19 8.10
CA LYS A 548 -13.28 -19.32 6.65
C LYS A 548 -12.38 -20.50 6.29
N GLN A 549 -12.66 -21.11 5.15
CA GLN A 549 -11.80 -22.09 4.48
C GLN A 549 -11.62 -21.72 3.01
N TYR A 550 -10.42 -21.98 2.50
CA TYR A 550 -10.02 -21.67 1.14
C TYR A 550 -9.62 -22.96 0.41
N GLN A 551 -10.03 -23.07 -0.84
CA GLN A 551 -9.61 -24.14 -1.74
C GLN A 551 -8.91 -23.53 -2.94
N TYR A 552 -7.90 -24.25 -3.44
CA TYR A 552 -7.10 -23.84 -4.58
C TYR A 552 -7.01 -24.97 -5.60
N THR A 553 -6.83 -24.61 -6.86
CA THR A 553 -6.39 -25.52 -7.93
C THR A 553 -4.99 -25.17 -8.36
N GLN A 554 -4.27 -26.10 -8.99
CA GLN A 554 -2.98 -25.84 -9.62
C GLN A 554 -3.18 -25.59 -11.12
N VAL A 555 -2.51 -24.58 -11.67
CA VAL A 555 -2.43 -24.33 -13.12
C VAL A 555 -0.98 -24.10 -13.50
N SER A 556 -0.48 -24.89 -14.45
CA SER A 556 0.90 -24.81 -14.92
C SER A 556 0.93 -24.61 -16.44
N ALA A 557 1.57 -23.53 -16.89
CA ALA A 557 1.73 -23.19 -18.30
C ALA A 557 2.94 -22.26 -18.48
N GLY A 558 3.60 -22.31 -19.63
CA GLY A 558 4.78 -21.47 -19.91
C GLY A 558 5.94 -21.64 -18.91
N GLY A 559 6.05 -22.80 -18.24
CA GLY A 559 7.05 -23.03 -17.18
C GLY A 559 6.72 -22.40 -15.82
N VAL A 560 5.56 -21.76 -15.68
CA VAL A 560 5.08 -21.13 -14.45
C VAL A 560 3.95 -21.94 -13.86
N THR A 561 3.86 -21.97 -12.52
CA THR A 561 2.75 -22.58 -11.79
C THR A 561 2.10 -21.56 -10.87
N ILE A 562 0.78 -21.43 -10.96
CA ILE A 562 -0.03 -20.58 -10.09
C ILE A 562 -1.07 -21.42 -9.35
N TYR A 563 -1.61 -20.87 -8.25
CA TYR A 563 -2.64 -21.53 -7.43
C TYR A 563 -3.92 -20.69 -7.32
N PRO A 564 -4.82 -20.74 -8.33
CA PRO A 564 -6.10 -20.04 -8.26
C PRO A 564 -7.02 -20.54 -7.15
N THR A 565 -7.70 -19.64 -6.45
CA THR A 565 -8.71 -19.90 -5.43
C THR A 565 -9.98 -20.40 -6.12
N THR A 566 -10.44 -21.61 -5.82
CA THR A 566 -11.65 -22.20 -6.43
C THR A 566 -12.87 -22.15 -5.54
N ALA A 567 -12.68 -22.02 -4.22
CA ALA A 567 -13.79 -21.84 -3.29
C ALA A 567 -13.37 -21.07 -2.05
N VAL A 568 -14.30 -20.26 -1.54
CA VAL A 568 -14.23 -19.65 -0.21
C VAL A 568 -15.48 -20.06 0.54
N THR A 569 -15.30 -20.82 1.62
CA THR A 569 -16.39 -21.24 2.51
C THR A 569 -16.35 -20.42 3.78
N ALA A 570 -17.41 -19.68 4.09
CA ALA A 570 -17.60 -19.00 5.36
C ALA A 570 -18.59 -19.78 6.23
N TYR A 571 -18.40 -19.76 7.55
CA TYR A 571 -19.30 -20.43 8.49
C TYR A 571 -20.17 -19.42 9.23
N ARG A 572 -21.48 -19.71 9.33
CA ARG A 572 -22.45 -18.84 10.02
C ARG A 572 -22.65 -19.20 11.49
N ASP A 573 -22.04 -20.27 11.95
CA ASP A 573 -22.20 -20.82 13.28
C ASP A 573 -20.84 -21.16 13.92
N ASP A 574 -20.84 -21.20 15.25
CA ASP A 574 -19.63 -21.49 16.03
C ASP A 574 -19.17 -22.95 15.92
N ALA A 575 -20.05 -23.88 15.52
CA ALA A 575 -19.70 -25.30 15.38
C ALA A 575 -19.10 -25.64 14.00
N GLY A 576 -19.03 -24.68 13.08
CA GLY A 576 -18.56 -24.92 11.71
C GLY A 576 -19.49 -25.86 10.92
N ALA A 577 -20.78 -25.90 11.25
CA ALA A 577 -21.76 -26.82 10.66
C ALA A 577 -22.67 -26.18 9.59
N GLN A 578 -22.64 -24.86 9.45
CA GLN A 578 -23.45 -24.06 8.52
C GLN A 578 -22.56 -23.35 7.49
N PRO A 579 -21.96 -24.10 6.54
CA PRO A 579 -21.11 -23.54 5.51
C PRO A 579 -21.92 -22.72 4.49
N VAL A 580 -21.32 -21.64 4.02
CA VAL A 580 -21.80 -20.76 2.96
C VAL A 580 -20.64 -20.60 1.99
N THR A 581 -20.74 -21.26 0.83
CA THR A 581 -19.61 -21.39 -0.11
C THR A 581 -19.83 -20.56 -1.36
N THR A 582 -18.86 -19.69 -1.64
CA THR A 582 -18.70 -19.02 -2.93
C THR A 582 -17.71 -19.81 -3.77
N ASN A 583 -18.12 -20.21 -4.98
CA ASN A 583 -17.24 -20.94 -5.91
C ASN A 583 -16.70 -20.00 -7.00
N LEU A 584 -15.46 -20.26 -7.41
CA LEU A 584 -14.78 -19.57 -8.50
C LEU A 584 -14.29 -20.60 -9.52
N ALA A 585 -14.61 -20.37 -10.79
CA ALA A 585 -14.16 -21.17 -11.92
C ALA A 585 -13.40 -20.29 -12.91
N TYR A 586 -12.42 -20.87 -13.60
CA TYR A 586 -11.52 -20.16 -14.50
C TYR A 586 -11.37 -20.90 -15.82
N THR A 587 -11.29 -20.14 -16.90
CA THR A 587 -10.66 -20.58 -18.15
C THR A 587 -9.41 -19.74 -18.37
N PHE A 588 -8.41 -20.33 -19.05
CA PHE A 588 -7.12 -19.69 -19.30
C PHE A 588 -6.86 -19.62 -20.80
N PHE A 589 -6.07 -18.63 -21.21
CA PHE A 589 -5.55 -18.58 -22.57
C PHE A 589 -4.63 -19.78 -22.83
N SER A 590 -4.70 -20.33 -24.03
CA SER A 590 -3.96 -21.55 -24.39
C SER A 590 -2.44 -21.34 -24.21
N GLY A 591 -1.81 -22.24 -23.46
CA GLY A 591 -0.36 -22.21 -23.22
C GLY A 591 0.11 -21.18 -22.20
N THR A 592 -0.80 -20.46 -21.53
CA THR A 592 -0.45 -19.43 -20.55
C THR A 592 -1.20 -19.61 -19.23
N THR A 593 -0.83 -18.84 -18.20
CA THR A 593 -1.55 -18.77 -16.92
C THR A 593 -2.46 -17.54 -16.84
N ALA A 594 -2.67 -16.81 -17.94
CA ALA A 594 -3.58 -15.67 -18.00
C ALA A 594 -5.03 -16.12 -18.02
N VAL A 595 -5.84 -15.53 -17.15
CA VAL A 595 -7.28 -15.82 -17.07
C VAL A 595 -7.98 -15.24 -18.29
N ALA A 596 -8.69 -16.08 -19.04
CA ALA A 596 -9.57 -15.66 -20.13
C ALA A 596 -10.98 -15.37 -19.61
N GLN A 597 -11.50 -16.22 -18.72
CA GLN A 597 -12.78 -16.04 -18.06
C GLN A 597 -12.69 -16.38 -16.59
N ARG A 598 -13.36 -15.59 -15.75
CA ARG A 598 -13.68 -15.92 -14.35
C ARG A 598 -15.18 -16.01 -14.18
N THR A 599 -15.67 -17.14 -13.69
CA THR A 599 -17.06 -17.31 -13.28
C THR A 599 -17.13 -17.47 -11.78
N THR A 600 -18.07 -16.77 -11.17
CA THR A 600 -18.18 -16.69 -9.73
C THR A 600 -19.63 -17.01 -9.34
N THR A 601 -19.82 -17.99 -8.46
CA THR A 601 -21.14 -18.56 -8.14
C THR A 601 -21.42 -18.40 -6.65
N TRP A 602 -22.47 -17.66 -6.33
CA TRP A 602 -22.81 -17.30 -4.95
C TRP A 602 -23.51 -18.45 -4.24
N PRO A 603 -23.45 -18.50 -2.90
CA PRO A 603 -24.23 -19.44 -2.13
C PRO A 603 -25.73 -19.30 -2.48
N VAL A 604 -26.41 -20.44 -2.61
CA VAL A 604 -27.86 -20.45 -2.78
C VAL A 604 -28.52 -19.86 -1.53
N VAL A 605 -29.44 -18.90 -1.74
CA VAL A 605 -30.39 -18.49 -0.70
C VAL A 605 -31.65 -19.35 -0.83
N PRO A 606 -31.95 -20.24 0.13
CA PRO A 606 -33.11 -21.13 0.01
C PRO A 606 -34.44 -20.37 0.09
N ALA A 607 -35.50 -20.96 -0.45
CA ALA A 607 -36.86 -20.41 -0.33
C ALA A 607 -37.31 -20.24 1.14
N ALA A 608 -36.82 -21.08 2.05
CA ALA A 608 -37.05 -20.95 3.49
C ALA A 608 -36.45 -19.66 4.10
N GLN A 609 -35.53 -19.01 3.39
CA GLN A 609 -34.93 -17.71 3.73
C GLN A 609 -35.39 -16.61 2.76
N ASN A 610 -36.53 -16.79 2.09
CA ASN A 610 -37.09 -15.90 1.08
C ASN A 610 -36.20 -15.73 -0.17
N GLY A 611 -35.32 -16.68 -0.46
CA GLY A 611 -34.50 -16.69 -1.67
C GLY A 611 -35.15 -17.44 -2.84
N SER A 612 -34.53 -17.34 -4.02
CA SER A 612 -34.97 -18.02 -5.25
C SER A 612 -34.72 -19.53 -5.23
N GLY A 613 -33.87 -20.03 -4.33
CA GLY A 613 -33.41 -21.43 -4.34
C GLY A 613 -32.42 -21.75 -5.46
N ILE A 614 -31.95 -20.74 -6.20
CA ILE A 614 -30.95 -20.84 -7.27
C ILE A 614 -29.74 -20.01 -6.86
N ALA A 615 -28.54 -20.45 -7.28
CA ALA A 615 -27.31 -19.71 -7.07
C ALA A 615 -27.17 -18.61 -8.12
N ASP A 616 -26.90 -17.39 -7.70
CA ASP A 616 -26.56 -16.30 -8.60
C ASP A 616 -25.14 -16.50 -9.16
N THR A 617 -24.92 -16.09 -10.41
CA THR A 617 -23.62 -16.24 -11.08
C THR A 617 -23.20 -14.97 -11.77
N ARG A 618 -21.92 -14.62 -11.64
CA ARG A 618 -21.26 -13.54 -12.36
C ARG A 618 -20.17 -14.10 -13.26
N SER A 619 -20.09 -13.64 -14.51
CA SER A 619 -19.02 -14.02 -15.44
C SER A 619 -18.26 -12.81 -15.94
N GLN A 620 -16.93 -12.85 -15.88
CA GLN A 620 -16.04 -11.79 -16.36
C GLN A 620 -15.11 -12.37 -17.42
N GLN A 621 -15.03 -11.72 -18.58
CA GLN A 621 -14.08 -12.04 -19.65
C GLN A 621 -12.95 -11.03 -19.66
N PHE A 622 -11.74 -11.49 -19.98
CA PHE A 622 -10.55 -10.67 -20.04
C PHE A 622 -9.81 -10.86 -21.35
N ASP A 623 -9.02 -9.87 -21.74
CA ASP A 623 -8.03 -10.01 -22.79
C ASP A 623 -6.72 -10.65 -22.24
N PRO A 624 -5.75 -11.00 -23.10
CA PRO A 624 -4.47 -11.55 -22.63
C PRO A 624 -3.68 -10.64 -21.70
N TRP A 625 -3.94 -9.33 -21.69
CA TRP A 625 -3.27 -8.35 -20.84
C TRP A 625 -3.94 -8.19 -19.47
N GLY A 626 -5.07 -8.87 -19.25
CA GLY A 626 -5.84 -8.82 -18.01
C GLY A 626 -6.85 -7.67 -17.96
N ASN A 627 -7.05 -6.92 -19.05
CA ASN A 627 -8.12 -5.92 -19.10
C ASN A 627 -9.46 -6.64 -19.26
N GLN A 628 -10.48 -6.16 -18.55
CA GLN A 628 -11.82 -6.75 -18.63
C GLN A 628 -12.46 -6.38 -19.98
N LEU A 629 -12.95 -7.36 -20.72
CA LEU A 629 -13.68 -7.20 -21.98
C LEU A 629 -15.19 -7.17 -21.77
N SER A 630 -15.70 -8.01 -20.87
CA SER A 630 -17.13 -8.03 -20.53
C SER A 630 -17.40 -8.54 -19.13
N LEU A 631 -18.54 -8.11 -18.58
CA LEU A 631 -19.10 -8.52 -17.31
C LEU A 631 -20.56 -8.91 -17.54
N ASN A 632 -20.90 -10.17 -17.34
CA ASN A 632 -22.27 -10.63 -17.20
C ASN A 632 -22.61 -10.68 -15.70
N ASP A 633 -23.51 -9.81 -15.26
CA ASP A 633 -23.91 -9.68 -13.86
C ASP A 633 -24.83 -10.82 -13.39
N GLU A 634 -25.15 -10.82 -12.10
CA GLU A 634 -26.02 -11.83 -11.48
C GLU A 634 -27.45 -11.88 -12.05
N ARG A 635 -27.88 -10.83 -12.76
CA ARG A 635 -29.20 -10.72 -13.40
C ARG A 635 -29.15 -11.01 -14.91
N GLY A 636 -27.97 -11.33 -15.45
CA GLY A 636 -27.79 -11.58 -16.88
C GLY A 636 -27.56 -10.32 -17.72
N VAL A 637 -27.32 -9.15 -17.09
CA VAL A 637 -27.02 -7.90 -17.78
C VAL A 637 -25.55 -7.90 -18.17
N VAL A 638 -25.27 -7.68 -19.45
CA VAL A 638 -23.90 -7.68 -19.99
C VAL A 638 -23.41 -6.25 -20.12
N THR A 639 -22.31 -5.92 -19.45
CA THR A 639 -21.53 -4.69 -19.71
C THR A 639 -20.27 -5.05 -20.50
N GLN A 640 -19.98 -4.33 -21.59
CA GLN A 640 -18.76 -4.50 -22.40
C GLN A 640 -17.82 -3.31 -22.23
N PHE A 641 -16.52 -3.55 -22.39
CA PHE A 641 -15.47 -2.55 -22.22
C PHE A 641 -14.44 -2.64 -23.36
N THR A 642 -13.98 -1.48 -23.82
CA THR A 642 -12.84 -1.37 -24.75
C THR A 642 -11.76 -0.52 -24.09
N THR A 643 -10.56 -1.06 -23.95
CA THR A 643 -9.41 -0.40 -23.31
C THR A 643 -8.32 -0.11 -24.34
N ASP A 644 -7.68 1.05 -24.25
CA ASP A 644 -6.42 1.31 -24.93
C ASP A 644 -5.32 0.52 -24.25
N VAL A 645 -4.85 -0.55 -24.90
CA VAL A 645 -3.77 -1.39 -24.37
C VAL A 645 -2.49 -0.57 -24.17
N VAL A 646 -2.22 0.48 -24.96
CA VAL A 646 -0.95 1.23 -24.85
C VAL A 646 -0.90 2.04 -23.57
N THR A 647 -1.96 2.77 -23.23
CA THR A 647 -1.99 3.65 -22.06
C THR A 647 -2.69 3.06 -20.84
N GLY A 648 -3.50 2.02 -21.04
CA GLY A 648 -4.40 1.45 -20.02
C GLY A 648 -5.71 2.23 -19.84
N GLY A 649 -5.92 3.31 -20.60
CA GLY A 649 -7.14 4.13 -20.52
C GLY A 649 -8.38 3.41 -21.08
N LEU A 650 -9.53 3.58 -20.44
CA LEU A 650 -10.80 3.09 -20.98
C LEU A 650 -11.22 3.97 -22.17
N LEU A 651 -11.58 3.35 -23.30
CA LEU A 651 -12.04 4.01 -24.52
C LEU A 651 -13.55 3.91 -24.72
N GLN A 652 -14.18 2.82 -24.27
CA GLN A 652 -15.62 2.62 -24.39
C GLN A 652 -16.18 1.73 -23.28
N ARG A 653 -17.41 2.02 -22.86
CA ARG A 653 -18.26 1.15 -22.03
C ARG A 653 -19.64 1.03 -22.65
N ILE A 654 -20.15 -0.18 -22.81
CA ILE A 654 -21.54 -0.41 -23.26
C ILE A 654 -22.27 -1.10 -22.12
N ASP A 655 -23.19 -0.39 -21.47
CA ASP A 655 -24.06 -0.94 -20.44
C ASP A 655 -25.27 -1.63 -21.08
N ASP A 656 -25.64 -2.80 -20.57
CA ASP A 656 -26.71 -3.65 -21.12
C ASP A 656 -26.54 -3.93 -22.63
N ALA A 657 -25.36 -4.41 -23.02
CA ALA A 657 -24.94 -4.65 -24.40
C ALA A 657 -25.84 -5.64 -25.16
N THR A 658 -26.58 -6.50 -24.46
CA THR A 658 -27.57 -7.42 -25.06
C THR A 658 -28.99 -6.87 -25.07
N GLY A 659 -29.23 -5.74 -24.40
CA GLY A 659 -30.52 -5.06 -24.29
C GLY A 659 -30.47 -3.67 -24.90
N MET A 660 -30.44 -2.63 -24.06
CA MET A 660 -30.48 -1.22 -24.50
C MET A 660 -29.21 -0.73 -25.19
N ALA A 661 -28.07 -1.42 -25.01
CA ALA A 661 -26.76 -1.06 -25.59
C ALA A 661 -26.39 0.41 -25.34
N LEU A 662 -26.40 0.82 -24.08
CA LEU A 662 -26.11 2.19 -23.65
C LEU A 662 -24.61 2.47 -23.76
N GLU A 663 -24.21 3.16 -24.83
CA GLU A 663 -22.81 3.40 -25.19
C GLU A 663 -22.24 4.70 -24.59
N THR A 664 -21.21 4.55 -23.76
CA THR A 664 -20.38 5.64 -23.26
C THR A 664 -19.00 5.59 -23.91
N ASP A 665 -18.59 6.67 -24.56
CA ASP A 665 -17.27 6.79 -25.18
C ASP A 665 -16.35 7.68 -24.36
N PHE A 666 -15.06 7.40 -24.42
CA PHE A 666 -14.02 8.12 -23.69
C PHE A 666 -12.88 8.49 -24.63
N THR A 667 -12.34 9.70 -24.46
CA THR A 667 -11.03 10.08 -25.01
C THR A 667 -10.03 10.14 -23.87
N VAL A 668 -8.80 9.66 -24.11
CA VAL A 668 -7.70 9.67 -23.13
C VAL A 668 -6.47 10.38 -23.67
N ASP A 669 -5.65 10.95 -22.79
CA ASP A 669 -4.36 11.55 -23.14
C ASP A 669 -3.24 10.51 -23.29
N ASN A 670 -2.02 10.97 -23.55
CA ASN A 670 -0.85 10.10 -23.72
C ASN A 670 -0.42 9.36 -22.43
N LEU A 671 -1.01 9.68 -21.27
CA LEU A 671 -0.82 9.01 -19.98
C LEU A 671 -2.00 8.09 -19.60
N GLY A 672 -3.03 8.02 -20.45
CA GLY A 672 -4.23 7.20 -20.20
C GLY A 672 -5.28 7.86 -19.33
N ARG A 673 -5.14 9.16 -19.04
CA ARG A 673 -6.11 9.94 -18.26
C ARG A 673 -7.26 10.38 -19.16
N LYS A 674 -8.50 10.28 -18.68
CA LYS A 674 -9.68 10.74 -19.41
C LYS A 674 -9.62 12.25 -19.67
N THR A 675 -9.90 12.67 -20.90
CA THR A 675 -10.03 14.08 -21.31
C THR A 675 -11.42 14.41 -21.83
N GLU A 676 -12.18 13.41 -22.31
CA GLU A 676 -13.59 13.53 -22.68
C GLU A 676 -14.34 12.24 -22.30
N GLU A 677 -15.58 12.39 -21.84
CA GLU A 677 -16.56 11.32 -21.65
C GLU A 677 -17.88 11.74 -22.30
N LEU A 678 -18.39 10.92 -23.22
CA LEU A 678 -19.69 11.10 -23.85
C LEU A 678 -20.64 9.99 -23.40
N SER A 679 -21.66 10.34 -22.64
CA SER A 679 -22.71 9.44 -22.15
C SER A 679 -23.60 8.89 -23.28
N PRO A 680 -24.46 7.90 -23.02
CA PRO A 680 -25.39 7.37 -24.01
C PRO A 680 -26.30 8.44 -24.62
N GLU A 681 -26.67 8.24 -25.89
CA GLU A 681 -27.59 9.11 -26.60
C GLU A 681 -28.97 9.13 -25.93
N HIS A 682 -29.54 10.32 -25.78
CA HIS A 682 -30.92 10.50 -25.32
C HIS A 682 -31.53 11.76 -25.92
N THR A 683 -32.87 11.81 -26.00
CA THR A 683 -33.59 12.94 -26.58
C THR A 683 -34.01 13.91 -25.48
N ILE A 684 -33.66 15.18 -25.64
CA ILE A 684 -34.13 16.28 -24.79
C ILE A 684 -34.91 17.31 -25.62
N ASP A 685 -35.67 18.15 -24.94
CA ASP A 685 -36.16 19.39 -25.53
C ASP A 685 -35.08 20.48 -25.43
N LEU A 686 -34.50 20.85 -26.57
CA LEU A 686 -33.56 21.95 -26.68
C LEU A 686 -34.24 23.13 -27.39
N ALA A 687 -34.66 24.13 -26.61
CA ALA A 687 -35.33 25.34 -27.09
C ALA A 687 -36.64 25.09 -27.89
N GLY A 688 -37.43 24.10 -27.49
CA GLY A 688 -38.69 23.71 -28.12
C GLY A 688 -38.54 22.65 -29.20
N VAL A 689 -37.34 22.08 -29.39
CA VAL A 689 -37.02 21.10 -30.43
C VAL A 689 -36.48 19.82 -29.79
N ALA A 690 -37.17 18.71 -30.04
CA ALA A 690 -36.67 17.38 -29.69
C ALA A 690 -35.34 17.10 -30.39
N THR A 691 -34.25 17.07 -29.61
CA THR A 691 -32.88 16.98 -30.09
C THR A 691 -32.20 15.79 -29.42
N VAL A 692 -31.57 14.93 -30.22
CA VAL A 692 -30.73 13.85 -29.71
C VAL A 692 -29.41 14.45 -29.25
N VAL A 693 -29.04 14.18 -28.00
CA VAL A 693 -27.82 14.67 -27.37
C VAL A 693 -27.07 13.55 -26.67
N ARG A 694 -25.78 13.77 -26.42
CA ARG A 694 -25.00 13.03 -25.45
C ARG A 694 -24.53 14.01 -24.37
N THR A 695 -24.65 13.64 -23.09
CA THR A 695 -24.01 14.41 -22.02
C THR A 695 -22.50 14.29 -22.17
N ALA A 696 -21.80 15.41 -22.10
CA ALA A 696 -20.35 15.47 -22.24
C ALA A 696 -19.72 15.93 -20.92
N THR A 697 -18.64 15.27 -20.51
CA THR A 697 -17.74 15.73 -19.46
C THR A 697 -16.34 15.87 -20.03
N TRP A 698 -15.65 16.96 -19.69
CA TRP A 698 -14.28 17.20 -20.13
C TRP A 698 -13.34 17.41 -18.94
N TRP A 699 -12.09 16.97 -19.11
CA TRP A 699 -11.00 17.21 -18.18
C TRP A 699 -9.80 17.82 -18.91
N VAL A 700 -9.19 18.82 -18.30
CA VAL A 700 -7.92 19.41 -18.71
C VAL A 700 -6.97 19.32 -17.52
N TYR A 701 -5.80 18.70 -17.73
CA TYR A 701 -4.75 18.58 -16.73
C TYR A 701 -3.63 19.57 -17.05
N GLN A 702 -3.40 20.54 -16.17
CA GLN A 702 -2.31 21.51 -16.25
C GLN A 702 -1.23 21.13 -15.24
N ASP A 703 -0.57 19.99 -15.48
CA ASP A 703 0.38 19.37 -14.52
C ASP A 703 1.44 20.36 -14.02
N ALA A 704 1.97 21.24 -14.88
CA ALA A 704 3.03 22.19 -14.54
C ALA A 704 2.65 23.30 -13.55
N ILE A 705 1.36 23.46 -13.28
CA ILE A 705 0.82 24.42 -12.31
C ILE A 705 -0.15 23.75 -11.34
N ASN A 706 -0.16 22.41 -11.30
CA ASN A 706 -0.98 21.59 -10.41
C ASN A 706 -2.49 21.90 -10.47
N GLU A 707 -3.02 22.23 -11.65
CA GLU A 707 -4.46 22.47 -11.83
C GLU A 707 -5.15 21.35 -12.63
N VAL A 708 -6.35 20.99 -12.21
CA VAL A 708 -7.27 20.14 -12.98
C VAL A 708 -8.57 20.89 -13.20
N TRP A 709 -8.92 21.08 -14.47
CA TRP A 709 -10.17 21.74 -14.87
C TRP A 709 -11.16 20.70 -15.36
N THR A 710 -12.40 20.84 -14.91
CA THR A 710 -13.50 19.95 -15.31
C THR A 710 -14.72 20.76 -15.69
N ALA A 711 -15.39 20.34 -16.76
CA ALA A 711 -16.61 20.98 -17.23
C ALA A 711 -17.62 19.95 -17.71
N GLN A 712 -18.89 20.31 -17.63
CA GLN A 712 -20.00 19.53 -18.14
C GLN A 712 -20.58 20.21 -19.38
N GLY A 713 -21.29 19.47 -20.20
CA GLY A 713 -21.94 19.98 -21.39
C GLY A 713 -22.71 18.91 -22.14
N TYR A 714 -22.91 19.15 -23.43
CA TYR A 714 -23.54 18.18 -24.31
C TYR A 714 -22.98 18.26 -25.72
N ALA A 715 -23.08 17.13 -26.42
CA ALA A 715 -22.76 16.98 -27.83
C ALA A 715 -24.05 16.75 -28.64
N THR A 716 -24.12 17.35 -29.82
CA THR A 716 -25.14 17.12 -30.85
C THR A 716 -24.48 16.68 -32.15
N GLY A 717 -25.22 15.97 -33.01
CA GLY A 717 -24.68 15.43 -34.26
C GLY A 717 -24.26 13.97 -34.11
N THR A 718 -23.33 13.51 -34.96
CA THR A 718 -22.89 12.11 -35.00
C THR A 718 -21.37 12.03 -35.09
N ALA A 719 -20.79 10.95 -34.58
CA ALA A 719 -19.36 10.72 -34.64
C ALA A 719 -18.84 10.68 -36.09
N PRO A 720 -17.61 11.16 -36.37
CA PRO A 720 -16.67 11.78 -35.43
C PRO A 720 -16.85 13.31 -35.30
N SER A 721 -17.91 13.88 -35.87
CA SER A 721 -18.09 15.34 -36.03
C SER A 721 -19.22 15.89 -35.18
N TYR A 722 -19.05 15.82 -33.86
CA TYR A 722 -19.98 16.41 -32.90
C TYR A 722 -19.85 17.93 -32.84
N ALA A 723 -20.99 18.60 -32.60
CA ALA A 723 -21.04 20.00 -32.17
C ALA A 723 -21.25 20.04 -30.65
N TYR A 724 -20.32 20.67 -29.95
CA TYR A 724 -20.29 20.69 -28.48
C TYR A 724 -20.77 22.02 -27.91
N ALA A 725 -21.47 21.95 -26.79
CA ALA A 725 -21.81 23.09 -25.95
C ALA A 725 -21.44 22.79 -24.50
N LEU A 726 -20.65 23.66 -23.89
CA LEU A 726 -20.29 23.64 -22.48
C LEU A 726 -21.36 24.30 -21.63
N VAL A 727 -21.61 23.78 -20.43
CA VAL A 727 -22.51 24.36 -19.44
C VAL A 727 -21.69 24.83 -18.25
N ASN A 728 -21.78 26.13 -17.95
CA ASN A 728 -21.11 26.74 -16.80
C ASN A 728 -21.72 26.26 -15.47
N PRO A 729 -20.94 26.25 -14.37
CA PRO A 729 -19.53 26.69 -14.28
C PRO A 729 -18.51 25.59 -14.62
N VAL A 730 -17.29 26.01 -14.91
CA VAL A 730 -16.10 25.15 -14.94
C VAL A 730 -15.55 24.99 -13.52
N SER A 731 -15.26 23.77 -13.10
CA SER A 731 -14.69 23.47 -11.79
C SER A 731 -13.18 23.29 -11.91
N ILE A 732 -12.43 24.09 -11.17
CA ILE A 732 -10.96 24.10 -11.14
C ILE A 732 -10.52 23.64 -9.75
N THR A 733 -9.67 22.63 -9.72
CA THR A 733 -9.02 22.13 -8.51
C THR A 733 -7.54 22.44 -8.63
N ILE A 734 -6.96 23.08 -7.62
CA ILE A 734 -5.53 23.37 -7.52
C ILE A 734 -4.99 22.62 -6.31
N SER A 735 -3.90 21.90 -6.52
CA SER A 735 -3.15 21.23 -5.45
C SER A 735 -1.72 21.79 -5.39
N ASP A 736 -0.99 21.49 -4.32
CA ASP A 736 0.47 21.55 -4.38
C ASP A 736 1.03 20.29 -5.06
N SER A 737 2.36 20.21 -5.17
CA SER A 737 3.04 19.10 -5.86
C SER A 737 3.03 17.78 -5.06
N ASP A 738 2.62 17.78 -3.79
CA ASP A 738 2.36 16.57 -3.00
C ASP A 738 0.86 16.18 -3.05
N GLY A 739 0.04 16.93 -3.82
CA GLY A 739 -1.37 16.64 -4.03
C GLY A 739 -2.31 17.24 -2.98
N ASN A 740 -1.78 17.95 -1.99
CA ASN A 740 -2.60 18.64 -0.99
C ASN A 740 -3.45 19.72 -1.68
N LEU A 741 -4.76 19.67 -1.45
CA LEU A 741 -5.69 20.60 -2.07
C LEU A 741 -5.49 22.02 -1.52
N THR A 742 -5.13 22.97 -2.37
CA THR A 742 -5.01 24.40 -2.01
C THR A 742 -6.27 25.17 -2.37
N ASP A 743 -6.86 24.93 -3.55
CA ASP A 743 -7.99 25.73 -4.02
C ASP A 743 -9.04 24.89 -4.75
N GLN A 744 -10.31 25.24 -4.50
CA GLN A 744 -11.45 24.78 -5.27
C GLN A 744 -12.23 25.98 -5.78
N ILE A 745 -12.32 26.10 -7.10
CA ILE A 745 -12.87 27.28 -7.78
C ILE A 745 -13.98 26.83 -8.74
N GLN A 746 -15.07 27.59 -8.79
CA GLN A 746 -16.04 27.53 -9.89
C GLN A 746 -15.94 28.79 -10.72
N ALA A 747 -15.56 28.68 -12.00
CA ALA A 747 -15.36 29.81 -12.90
C ALA A 747 -16.37 29.82 -14.05
N ILE A 748 -16.76 31.03 -14.49
CA ILE A 748 -17.64 31.22 -15.64
C ILE A 748 -16.79 31.40 -16.90
N ARG A 749 -16.88 30.43 -17.81
CA ARG A 749 -16.31 30.53 -19.15
C ARG A 749 -17.12 31.53 -19.98
N ALA A 750 -16.45 32.50 -20.60
CA ALA A 750 -17.10 33.58 -21.36
C ALA A 750 -17.90 33.08 -22.57
N SER A 751 -17.45 32.00 -23.22
CA SER A 751 -18.16 31.34 -24.30
C SER A 751 -18.46 29.89 -23.91
N THR A 752 -19.71 29.47 -24.11
CA THR A 752 -20.16 28.08 -23.92
C THR A 752 -20.07 27.24 -25.20
N SER A 753 -19.54 27.80 -26.29
CA SER A 753 -19.34 27.04 -27.53
C SER A 753 -18.10 26.15 -27.45
N GLY A 754 -18.21 24.91 -27.93
CA GLY A 754 -17.12 23.95 -27.98
C GLY A 754 -16.82 23.26 -26.64
N PRO A 755 -15.89 22.29 -26.63
CA PRO A 755 -15.43 21.62 -25.42
C PRO A 755 -14.56 22.54 -24.56
N LEU A 756 -14.25 22.09 -23.34
CA LEU A 756 -13.22 22.69 -22.49
C LEU A 756 -11.84 22.49 -23.13
N LEU A 757 -11.01 23.53 -23.16
CA LEU A 757 -9.69 23.49 -23.81
C LEU A 757 -8.55 23.90 -22.86
N PRO A 758 -7.34 23.34 -23.02
CA PRO A 758 -6.15 23.77 -22.27
C PRO A 758 -5.76 25.24 -22.47
N SER A 759 -6.24 25.86 -23.55
CA SER A 759 -6.02 27.28 -23.85
C SER A 759 -7.06 28.23 -23.24
N ASP A 760 -8.09 27.70 -22.57
CA ASP A 760 -9.06 28.53 -21.86
C ASP A 760 -8.39 29.29 -20.70
N SER A 761 -8.98 30.42 -20.28
CA SER A 761 -8.43 31.27 -19.23
C SER A 761 -9.51 31.68 -18.24
N TYR A 762 -9.21 31.55 -16.94
CA TYR A 762 -10.14 31.75 -15.84
C TYR A 762 -9.60 32.77 -14.82
N PRO A 763 -9.54 34.06 -15.17
CA PRO A 763 -9.09 35.10 -14.23
C PRO A 763 -10.02 35.14 -13.00
N GLN A 764 -9.53 35.63 -11.87
CA GLN A 764 -10.29 35.71 -10.61
C GLN A 764 -11.64 36.45 -10.75
N SER A 765 -11.72 37.42 -11.66
CA SER A 765 -12.96 38.13 -12.00
C SER A 765 -14.07 37.25 -12.62
N SER A 766 -13.73 36.05 -13.09
CA SER A 766 -14.68 35.05 -13.62
C SER A 766 -15.17 34.06 -12.56
N TRP A 767 -14.58 34.07 -11.37
CA TRP A 767 -14.91 33.10 -10.32
C TRP A 767 -16.27 33.42 -9.70
N SER A 768 -17.02 32.36 -9.42
CA SER A 768 -18.37 32.38 -8.85
C SER A 768 -18.44 31.67 -7.50
N ARG A 769 -17.51 30.74 -7.22
CA ARG A 769 -17.26 30.14 -5.91
C ARG A 769 -15.78 29.92 -5.72
N TRP A 770 -15.31 30.06 -4.48
CA TRP A 770 -13.93 29.81 -4.13
C TRP A 770 -13.83 29.29 -2.69
N THR A 771 -13.12 28.18 -2.51
CA THR A 771 -12.62 27.69 -1.23
C THR A 771 -11.11 27.62 -1.30
N HIS A 772 -10.43 28.15 -0.29
CA HIS A 772 -8.97 28.17 -0.18
C HIS A 772 -8.54 27.47 1.11
N ASN A 773 -7.56 26.59 1.01
CA ASN A 773 -6.96 25.85 2.11
C ASN A 773 -5.58 26.42 2.41
N VAL A 774 -5.37 26.82 3.65
CA VAL A 774 -4.13 27.45 4.12
C VAL A 774 -3.28 26.39 4.81
N TRP A 775 -2.15 26.07 4.18
CA TRP A 775 -1.14 25.16 4.70
C TRP A 775 0.01 25.97 5.32
N ASN A 776 0.56 25.50 6.43
CA ASN A 776 1.78 26.11 6.99
C ASN A 776 3.04 25.57 6.30
N ASP A 777 4.20 26.12 6.65
CA ASP A 777 5.51 25.71 6.08
C ASP A 777 5.83 24.22 6.34
N SER A 778 5.20 23.65 7.36
CA SER A 778 5.34 22.28 7.87
C SER A 778 4.22 21.34 7.40
N ASP A 779 3.57 21.62 6.27
CA ASP A 779 2.55 20.77 5.64
C ASP A 779 1.28 20.49 6.45
N GLU A 780 0.92 21.36 7.39
CA GLU A 780 -0.34 21.24 8.12
C GLU A 780 -1.42 22.17 7.58
N LEU A 781 -2.62 21.62 7.33
CA LEU A 781 -3.80 22.41 7.01
C LEU A 781 -4.25 23.21 8.24
N THR A 782 -3.84 24.48 8.33
CA THR A 782 -4.14 25.36 9.46
C THR A 782 -5.48 26.07 9.34
N ALA A 783 -5.98 26.29 8.13
CA ALA A 783 -7.31 26.88 7.95
C ALA A 783 -7.97 26.50 6.62
N THR A 784 -9.30 26.56 6.58
CA THR A 784 -10.09 26.57 5.35
C THR A 784 -10.92 27.85 5.28
N GLN A 785 -10.81 28.56 4.16
CA GLN A 785 -11.51 29.81 3.86
C GLN A 785 -12.59 29.58 2.82
N VAL A 786 -13.84 29.91 3.13
CA VAL A 786 -14.98 29.81 2.21
C VAL A 786 -15.49 31.20 1.86
N TYR A 787 -15.35 31.57 0.60
CA TYR A 787 -15.64 32.93 0.12
C TYR A 787 -17.13 33.09 -0.16
N PHE A 788 -17.75 34.08 0.50
CA PHE A 788 -19.09 34.57 0.17
C PHE A 788 -19.03 35.81 -0.72
N LEU A 789 -17.88 36.51 -0.76
CA LEU A 789 -17.60 37.62 -1.66
C LEU A 789 -16.16 37.51 -2.17
N ILE A 790 -16.00 37.08 -3.42
CA ILE A 790 -14.69 36.94 -4.06
C ILE A 790 -14.13 38.35 -4.35
N PRO A 791 -12.92 38.69 -3.87
CA PRO A 791 -12.30 39.99 -4.14
C PRO A 791 -11.92 40.11 -5.63
N ALA A 792 -11.79 41.34 -6.11
CA ALA A 792 -11.37 41.58 -7.50
C ALA A 792 -9.95 41.04 -7.80
N SER A 793 -9.09 40.99 -6.78
CA SER A 793 -7.77 40.36 -6.82
C SER A 793 -7.32 39.96 -5.41
N GLY A 794 -6.44 38.95 -5.35
CA GLY A 794 -5.77 38.50 -4.11
C GLY A 794 -6.70 37.72 -3.17
N SER A 795 -6.27 37.57 -1.92
CA SER A 795 -6.94 36.74 -0.91
C SER A 795 -8.07 37.44 -0.16
N GLY A 796 -8.22 38.76 -0.25
CA GLY A 796 -9.25 39.50 0.51
C GLY A 796 -9.07 39.40 2.03
N THR A 797 -10.15 39.65 2.80
CA THR A 797 -10.11 39.80 4.26
C THR A 797 -11.16 38.94 4.99
N LYS A 798 -10.76 38.26 6.08
CA LYS A 798 -11.65 37.49 6.97
C LYS A 798 -12.83 38.34 7.45
N GLY A 799 -14.04 37.80 7.36
CA GLY A 799 -15.28 38.49 7.75
C GLY A 799 -15.79 39.54 6.75
N VAL A 800 -15.01 39.88 5.72
CA VAL A 800 -15.44 40.76 4.61
C VAL A 800 -15.63 39.96 3.32
N ASN A 801 -14.74 39.02 3.04
CA ASN A 801 -14.73 38.22 1.82
C ASN A 801 -15.06 36.74 2.07
N TYR A 802 -14.58 36.20 3.19
CA TYR A 802 -14.71 34.78 3.53
C TYR A 802 -14.98 34.55 5.01
N ASN A 803 -15.57 33.39 5.30
CA ASN A 803 -15.55 32.79 6.62
C ASN A 803 -14.39 31.80 6.69
N GLU A 804 -13.69 31.78 7.81
CA GLU A 804 -12.52 30.92 8.02
C GLU A 804 -12.83 29.91 9.12
N THR A 805 -12.40 28.67 8.88
CA THR A 805 -12.36 27.62 9.90
C THR A 805 -10.90 27.33 10.22
N ASP A 806 -10.48 27.60 11.45
CA ASP A 806 -9.12 27.40 11.91
C ASP A 806 -8.96 25.98 12.49
N PHE A 807 -7.81 25.36 12.29
CA PHE A 807 -7.48 24.03 12.77
C PHE A 807 -6.25 24.06 13.68
N GLY A 808 -6.20 23.13 14.63
CA GLY A 808 -5.04 22.87 15.45
C GLY A 808 -4.79 21.39 15.62
N PHE A 809 -3.53 21.05 15.90
CA PHE A 809 -3.01 19.70 15.93
C PHE A 809 -2.43 19.40 17.31
N ASP A 810 -2.53 18.15 17.76
CA ASP A 810 -1.83 17.70 18.96
C ASP A 810 -0.38 17.32 18.65
N ALA A 811 0.37 16.96 19.70
CA ALA A 811 1.76 16.53 19.58
C ALA A 811 1.99 15.38 18.58
N MET A 812 0.97 14.59 18.20
CA MET A 812 1.09 13.49 17.21
C MET A 812 0.67 13.90 15.79
N GLY A 813 0.29 15.17 15.58
CA GLY A 813 -0.18 15.69 14.30
C GLY A 813 -1.61 15.33 13.97
N ARG A 814 -2.39 14.96 14.97
CA ARG A 814 -3.83 14.74 14.79
C ARG A 814 -4.54 16.05 14.97
N LYS A 815 -5.42 16.38 14.02
CA LYS A 815 -6.31 17.53 14.14
C LYS A 815 -7.20 17.38 15.38
N ASN A 816 -6.89 18.09 16.44
CA ASN A 816 -7.55 18.00 17.73
C ASN A 816 -8.34 19.27 18.09
N ARG A 817 -8.25 20.33 17.28
CA ARG A 817 -8.93 21.61 17.48
C ARG A 817 -9.52 22.14 16.19
N VAL A 818 -10.75 22.65 16.27
CA VAL A 818 -11.45 23.31 15.16
C VAL A 818 -12.15 24.56 15.70
N VAL A 819 -11.92 25.72 15.09
CA VAL A 819 -12.67 26.95 15.36
C VAL A 819 -13.46 27.29 14.11
N ASN A 820 -14.79 27.26 14.19
CA ASN A 820 -15.62 27.63 13.04
C ASN A 820 -15.67 29.15 12.84
N GLY A 821 -16.18 29.61 11.71
CA GLY A 821 -16.31 31.04 11.40
C GLY A 821 -17.20 31.84 12.38
N GLY A 822 -17.98 31.17 13.22
CA GLY A 822 -18.76 31.79 14.30
C GLY A 822 -18.03 31.87 15.65
N GLY A 823 -16.77 31.41 15.73
CA GLY A 823 -15.96 31.40 16.96
C GLY A 823 -16.26 30.24 17.92
N THR A 824 -17.06 29.25 17.50
CA THR A 824 -17.24 28.02 18.29
C THR A 824 -16.01 27.14 18.13
N ILE A 825 -15.43 26.76 19.27
CA ILE A 825 -14.25 25.91 19.37
C ILE A 825 -14.72 24.50 19.68
N THR A 826 -14.26 23.52 18.91
CA THR A 826 -14.37 22.10 19.22
C THR A 826 -12.97 21.55 19.46
N ARG A 827 -12.76 20.87 20.59
CA ARG A 827 -11.51 20.15 20.87
C ARG A 827 -11.77 18.67 21.13
N ALA A 828 -10.84 17.82 20.71
CA ALA A 828 -10.87 16.39 20.97
C ALA A 828 -9.62 15.98 21.78
N VAL A 829 -9.83 15.19 22.84
CA VAL A 829 -8.74 14.55 23.58
C VAL A 829 -8.66 13.10 23.13
N HIS A 830 -7.46 12.64 22.80
CA HIS A 830 -7.23 11.27 22.34
C HIS A 830 -6.25 10.55 23.26
N ASP A 831 -6.38 9.24 23.34
CA ASP A 831 -5.36 8.38 23.96
C ASP A 831 -4.21 8.08 22.96
N PRO A 832 -3.14 7.40 23.41
CA PRO A 832 -2.00 7.01 22.56
C PRO A 832 -2.33 6.00 21.45
N ARG A 833 -3.50 5.35 21.51
CA ARG A 833 -4.02 4.43 20.48
C ARG A 833 -4.84 5.17 19.41
N ASN A 834 -4.89 6.50 19.49
CA ASN A 834 -5.74 7.34 18.64
C ASN A 834 -7.25 7.16 18.88
N LEU A 835 -7.64 6.78 20.09
CA LEU A 835 -9.05 6.68 20.47
C LEU A 835 -9.50 7.99 21.14
N ALA A 836 -10.53 8.62 20.59
CA ALA A 836 -11.08 9.86 21.16
C ALA A 836 -11.71 9.58 22.53
N LEU A 837 -11.12 10.15 23.58
CA LEU A 837 -11.55 10.06 24.98
C LEU A 837 -12.64 11.09 25.31
N SER A 838 -12.58 12.28 24.72
CA SER A 838 -13.62 13.29 24.95
C SER A 838 -13.67 14.34 23.85
N ILE A 839 -14.86 14.94 23.69
CA ILE A 839 -15.10 16.09 22.81
C ILE A 839 -15.59 17.25 23.66
N TRP A 840 -14.98 18.41 23.46
CA TRP A 840 -15.23 19.63 24.19
C TRP A 840 -15.69 20.73 23.24
N VAL A 841 -16.63 21.54 23.69
CA VAL A 841 -17.13 22.69 22.93
C VAL A 841 -17.11 23.93 23.81
N GLY A 842 -16.74 25.07 23.24
CA GLY A 842 -16.73 26.36 23.92
C GLY A 842 -16.49 27.49 22.94
N THR A 843 -16.14 28.67 23.46
CA THR A 843 -15.76 29.85 22.66
C THR A 843 -14.44 30.47 23.13
N ASN A 844 -13.88 29.98 24.23
CA ASN A 844 -12.59 30.39 24.77
C ASN A 844 -11.89 29.17 25.39
N ASP A 845 -10.73 28.80 24.83
CA ASP A 845 -9.90 27.70 25.27
C ASP A 845 -8.56 28.17 25.88
N ASP A 846 -8.54 29.35 26.51
CA ASP A 846 -7.34 29.88 27.16
C ASP A 846 -6.75 28.88 28.18
N GLY A 847 -5.42 28.73 28.15
CA GLY A 847 -4.71 27.75 28.98
C GLY A 847 -4.95 26.26 28.65
N ALA A 848 -5.78 25.92 27.65
CA ALA A 848 -6.05 24.54 27.27
C ALA A 848 -4.79 23.80 26.78
N THR A 849 -4.70 22.51 27.08
CA THR A 849 -3.69 21.59 26.55
C THR A 849 -4.35 20.44 25.78
N ASP A 850 -3.56 19.64 25.07
CA ASP A 850 -4.08 18.49 24.31
C ASP A 850 -4.77 17.45 25.19
N ASN A 851 -4.34 17.34 26.46
CA ASN A 851 -4.88 16.39 27.43
C ASN A 851 -5.89 17.02 28.40
N ASP A 852 -5.93 18.36 28.50
CA ASP A 852 -6.85 19.09 29.36
C ASP A 852 -7.39 20.35 28.65
N PRO A 853 -8.51 20.23 27.93
CA PRO A 853 -9.17 21.38 27.29
C PRO A 853 -9.74 22.43 28.26
N SER A 854 -9.89 22.12 29.55
CA SER A 854 -10.39 23.07 30.55
C SER A 854 -9.32 24.08 31.00
N GLY A 855 -8.06 23.82 30.65
CA GLY A 855 -6.91 24.65 31.01
C GLY A 855 -6.70 24.81 32.52
N GLY A 856 -7.11 23.80 33.32
CA GLY A 856 -7.08 23.88 34.78
C GLY A 856 -7.92 25.02 35.38
N GLY A 857 -8.92 25.53 34.65
CA GLY A 857 -9.75 26.66 35.08
C GLY A 857 -9.12 28.04 34.85
N ALA A 858 -8.25 28.16 33.84
CA ALA A 858 -7.68 29.44 33.42
C ALA A 858 -8.77 30.53 33.23
N PRO A 859 -8.51 31.79 33.63
CA PRO A 859 -9.51 32.85 33.58
C PRO A 859 -10.14 33.04 32.19
N GLY A 860 -11.45 32.83 32.10
CA GLY A 860 -12.21 33.03 30.86
C GLY A 860 -12.35 31.80 29.97
N ASN A 861 -11.61 30.70 30.23
CA ASN A 861 -11.83 29.43 29.55
C ASN A 861 -13.25 28.91 29.88
N ASN A 862 -14.00 28.58 28.83
CA ASN A 862 -15.38 28.10 28.95
C ASN A 862 -15.62 26.79 28.19
N MET A 863 -14.55 26.04 27.91
CA MET A 863 -14.66 24.73 27.27
C MET A 863 -15.42 23.76 28.18
N VAL A 864 -16.44 23.10 27.64
CA VAL A 864 -17.22 22.09 28.34
C VAL A 864 -17.21 20.77 27.58
N ALA A 865 -17.03 19.66 28.30
CA ALA A 865 -17.13 18.33 27.72
C ALA A 865 -18.58 18.06 27.29
N VAL A 866 -18.80 17.81 26.00
CA VAL A 866 -20.12 17.45 25.45
C VAL A 866 -20.22 15.96 25.16
N THR A 867 -19.09 15.25 25.13
CA THR A 867 -19.02 13.80 25.01
C THR A 867 -17.78 13.29 25.73
N MET A 868 -17.94 12.24 26.52
CA MET A 868 -16.86 11.46 27.13
C MET A 868 -17.02 10.00 26.74
N ASN A 869 -15.91 9.39 26.38
CA ASN A 869 -15.83 8.06 25.81
C ASN A 869 -14.97 7.18 26.71
N GLN A 870 -15.41 5.94 26.94
CA GLN A 870 -14.65 4.94 27.68
C GLN A 870 -14.49 3.69 26.83
N TYR A 871 -13.27 3.19 26.77
CA TYR A 871 -12.93 1.96 26.08
C TYR A 871 -12.60 0.86 27.07
N ASP A 872 -12.99 -0.37 26.74
CA ASP A 872 -12.68 -1.58 27.51
C ASP A 872 -13.05 -1.49 29.01
N GLY A 873 -14.12 -0.78 29.35
CA GLY A 873 -14.54 -0.56 30.74
C GLY A 873 -13.55 0.27 31.56
N GLY A 874 -12.66 1.03 30.91
CA GLY A 874 -11.59 1.81 31.54
C GLY A 874 -10.39 0.97 31.98
N ALA A 875 -10.32 -0.29 31.57
CA ALA A 875 -9.17 -1.15 31.84
C ALA A 875 -8.06 -0.95 30.80
N SER A 876 -6.81 -1.03 31.26
CA SER A 876 -5.66 -1.14 30.37
C SER A 876 -5.59 -2.54 29.74
N GLY A 877 -4.91 -2.67 28.60
CA GLY A 877 -4.71 -3.96 27.92
C GLY A 877 -5.91 -4.49 27.13
N GLY A 878 -7.00 -3.73 27.04
CA GLY A 878 -8.16 -4.09 26.21
C GLY A 878 -7.95 -3.83 24.71
N ASN A 879 -8.90 -4.27 23.89
CA ASN A 879 -8.80 -4.24 22.43
C ASN A 879 -9.23 -2.88 21.82
N GLY A 880 -9.61 -1.90 22.64
CA GLY A 880 -10.18 -0.63 22.18
C GLY A 880 -11.69 -0.69 21.97
N ASN A 881 -12.41 -1.59 22.64
CA ASN A 881 -13.86 -1.70 22.48
C ASN A 881 -14.56 -0.48 23.11
N PHE A 882 -15.42 0.21 22.36
CA PHE A 882 -16.10 1.43 22.83
C PHE A 882 -17.24 1.10 23.80
N THR A 883 -16.94 1.00 25.10
CA THR A 883 -17.87 0.45 26.11
C THR A 883 -18.87 1.45 26.71
N LEU A 884 -18.56 2.74 26.74
CA LEU A 884 -19.46 3.74 27.33
C LEU A 884 -19.32 5.08 26.61
N ARG A 885 -20.46 5.67 26.28
CA ARG A 885 -20.57 7.09 25.93
C ARG A 885 -21.34 7.82 27.02
N THR A 886 -20.75 8.88 27.54
CA THR A 886 -21.41 9.83 28.44
C THR A 886 -21.61 11.15 27.71
N LYS A 887 -22.84 11.66 27.67
CA LYS A 887 -23.17 13.00 27.20
C LYS A 887 -23.61 13.85 28.39
N PRO A 888 -22.73 14.72 28.91
CA PRO A 888 -23.11 15.67 29.95
C PRO A 888 -24.27 16.55 29.52
N VAL A 889 -25.20 16.79 30.45
CA VAL A 889 -26.36 17.66 30.21
C VAL A 889 -26.20 19.00 30.91
N ASP A 890 -25.64 18.98 32.11
CA ASP A 890 -25.29 20.15 32.92
C ASP A 890 -24.10 19.82 33.83
N SER A 891 -23.80 20.66 34.82
CA SER A 891 -22.70 20.44 35.76
C SER A 891 -22.95 19.33 36.79
N ASN A 892 -24.16 18.75 36.84
CA ASN A 892 -24.51 17.64 37.71
C ASN A 892 -24.46 16.32 36.93
N SER A 893 -23.44 15.52 37.19
CA SER A 893 -23.22 14.22 36.53
C SER A 893 -24.35 13.20 36.76
N ALA A 894 -25.26 13.44 37.70
CA ALA A 894 -26.48 12.63 37.86
C ALA A 894 -27.46 12.79 36.68
N ASN A 895 -27.37 13.90 35.93
CA ASN A 895 -28.23 14.20 34.78
C ASN A 895 -27.62 13.71 33.45
N ASP A 896 -26.40 13.14 33.48
CA ASP A 896 -25.71 12.67 32.29
C ASP A 896 -26.49 11.60 31.54
N ARG A 897 -26.51 11.71 30.21
CA ARG A 897 -27.06 10.67 29.34
C ARG A 897 -25.96 9.67 29.02
N LYS A 898 -26.10 8.45 29.54
CA LYS A 898 -25.13 7.36 29.33
C LYS A 898 -25.69 6.36 28.33
N THR A 899 -24.87 5.93 27.40
CA THR A 899 -25.14 4.82 26.49
C THR A 899 -24.03 3.79 26.68
N ALA A 900 -24.38 2.61 27.15
CA ALA A 900 -23.44 1.52 27.35
C ALA A 900 -23.48 0.57 26.16
N PHE A 901 -22.32 0.04 25.78
CA PHE A 901 -22.17 -0.93 24.70
C PHE A 901 -21.50 -2.18 25.25
N ALA A 902 -22.16 -3.32 25.12
CA ALA A 902 -21.61 -4.61 25.52
C ALA A 902 -21.05 -5.35 24.29
N TYR A 903 -19.93 -6.03 24.49
CA TYR A 903 -19.24 -6.78 23.46
C TYR A 903 -19.09 -8.24 23.87
N ASP A 904 -19.14 -9.16 22.90
CA ASP A 904 -18.66 -10.52 23.11
C ASP A 904 -17.12 -10.58 23.07
N TRP A 905 -16.55 -11.74 23.37
CA TRP A 905 -15.10 -11.94 23.38
C TRP A 905 -14.43 -11.77 22.01
N ARG A 906 -15.20 -11.71 20.91
CA ARG A 906 -14.73 -11.49 19.54
C ARG A 906 -14.77 -10.01 19.16
N ASN A 907 -14.98 -9.11 20.13
CA ASN A 907 -15.16 -7.67 19.92
C ASN A 907 -16.41 -7.33 19.08
N ARG A 908 -17.43 -8.18 19.06
CA ARG A 908 -18.70 -7.85 18.39
C ARG A 908 -19.65 -7.19 19.38
N GLN A 909 -20.20 -6.04 19.03
CA GLN A 909 -21.22 -5.39 19.85
C GLN A 909 -22.49 -6.26 19.87
N VAL A 910 -22.89 -6.70 21.06
CA VAL A 910 -24.05 -7.57 21.26
C VAL A 910 -25.24 -6.85 21.90
N GLN A 911 -25.00 -5.69 22.53
CA GLN A 911 -26.05 -4.93 23.20
C GLN A 911 -25.71 -3.44 23.25
N VAL A 912 -26.75 -2.61 23.20
CA VAL A 912 -26.71 -1.18 23.53
C VAL A 912 -27.76 -0.91 24.60
N THR A 913 -27.44 -0.16 25.64
CA THR A 913 -28.36 0.22 26.73
C THR A 913 -28.31 1.71 27.00
#